data_AF-A0A165NFU7-F1
#
_entry.id   AF-A0A165NFU7-F1
#
_cell.length_a   1.000
_cell.length_b   1.000
_cell.length_c   1.000
_cell.angle_alpha   90.00
_cell.angle_beta   90.00
_cell.angle_gamma   90.00
#
_symmetry.space_group_name_H-M   'P 1'
#
loop_
_entity.id
_entity.type
_entity.pdbx_description
1 polymer ?
#
loop_
_entity_poly.entity_id
_entity_poly.type
_entity_poly.pdbx_seq_one_letter_code
_entity_poly.pdbx_strand_id
1 'polypeptide(L)'
;MPTCRRKRVLLTEPSPQLLADLEAEPNKEVFYLAQTGEIFPDYESYSSRLSFYKTKQFQCDVTGKGGLDFFQALDSEQQEARTLHARFPEQLKGPVLRAVQWQVMGRLDHLVEAVFDRFKDRYFDGERVFIDLNGEKFWGRIVKVVPPGATAPPTTSTKRPRASSSAQPAPSATPTKVHSIGGDLKTPIDVVNSKDDPAAYVYQIHMIDEAGNHTGSTGQSNGDHPKRQPGSMVDVHAVSMSRDRLAFSKSILRRFIRDCVDRDAAIASPWTVKRAIAERYGVEVDMPEETRKGVDEIKRGEIQKRRKVATPPKKEGPPAKKQKKISAEERAQMLKEEEEELALIEAEERARELAMANAPKKKKKPVKFPAEDMDVRLTEKEKKSGASLVRPIPNRDLPFDSCGPGVFESFLMSWNFLHVFSAPLNLSTFTLDEYEHALRHSTTDPPCALITESHQALMSVLRNQQAAKHHPAVVSLMNTEDGPEDVVSSEELLRRIEDVGNTWEMGLNAAGREPWESCLIGCLKDYASIDTFPRLRAILTYLLFDTSDRPPAKNGRAKVEPEQSEWSRPLAEPEDRYPTLPVSDKIAILAYLADLGIASKPIHHYMDNCETKLTELRKEKIEVNREKKNLAEKMSAVVEKAGVAGGDDPMQVDEDSAGSDAEDSASLLAAPLDGSEAGSSAGGAARAATGTMRQRLLRQKAQNHALAKQQELAKSKNKGAAAALAEYRRLTDEVAKQDRKLENIEREFRKLLGVVRLRPMGKDRFYNRIWWLDGLGGGNLVGSSGQALYGAGRVFIQGASEIDREMLGVRENEDGDVQERREAEETPEAMLKSNEWAVYDDADQLEEFFAWLNPKGNREVVLKNQLFKWWDHIIAGVRKRQSDATTAVKVLDARRSTRGRNSSAVNELMREPYMLWTNKLSKQSKS
;
A
#
# COMPACT_ATOMS: atom_id res chain seq x y z
N MET A 1 -7.46 16.31 -19.09
CA MET A 1 -6.48 15.92 -20.11
C MET A 1 -5.13 15.76 -19.43
N PRO A 2 -4.47 14.60 -19.60
CA PRO A 2 -3.21 14.28 -18.96
C PRO A 2 -2.15 15.35 -19.16
N THR A 3 -1.30 15.52 -18.15
CA THR A 3 -0.18 16.45 -18.21
C THR A 3 1.13 15.72 -18.45
N CYS A 4 2.00 16.29 -19.28
CA CYS A 4 3.37 15.84 -19.45
C CYS A 4 4.29 16.98 -19.02
N ARG A 5 5.19 16.74 -18.06
CA ARG A 5 6.07 17.77 -17.47
C ARG A 5 5.31 19.03 -17.01
N ARG A 6 4.16 18.85 -16.35
CA ARG A 6 3.26 19.92 -15.86
C ARG A 6 2.62 20.80 -16.95
N LYS A 7 2.65 20.38 -18.22
CA LYS A 7 1.91 21.03 -19.32
C LYS A 7 0.82 20.09 -19.82
N ARG A 8 -0.38 20.61 -20.12
CA ARG A 8 -1.45 19.84 -20.78
C ARG A 8 -0.96 19.38 -22.16
N VAL A 9 -1.24 18.13 -22.47
CA VAL A 9 -0.90 17.56 -23.79
C VAL A 9 -1.97 18.03 -24.77
N LEU A 10 -1.55 18.77 -25.80
CA LEU A 10 -2.43 19.20 -26.88
C LEU A 10 -2.52 18.11 -27.93
N LEU A 11 -3.74 17.85 -28.41
CA LEU A 11 -3.99 17.00 -29.57
C LEU A 11 -3.42 17.70 -30.82
N THR A 12 -2.86 16.91 -31.71
CA THR A 12 -2.36 17.36 -33.00
C THR A 12 -3.55 17.58 -33.92
N GLU A 13 -3.75 18.83 -34.33
CA GLU A 13 -4.74 19.16 -35.35
C GLU A 13 -4.27 18.66 -36.72
N PRO A 14 -5.19 18.22 -37.60
CA PRO A 14 -4.84 17.79 -38.94
C PRO A 14 -4.16 18.94 -39.70
N SER A 15 -3.11 18.63 -40.46
CA SER A 15 -2.38 19.67 -41.19
C SER A 15 -3.30 20.33 -42.24
N PRO A 16 -3.13 21.63 -42.55
CA PRO A 16 -3.93 22.29 -43.57
C PRO A 16 -3.83 21.62 -44.96
N GLN A 17 -2.70 20.97 -45.25
CA GLN A 17 -2.49 20.18 -46.45
C GLN A 17 -3.32 18.89 -46.45
N LEU A 18 -3.40 18.18 -45.31
CA LEU A 18 -4.24 16.98 -45.18
C LEU A 18 -5.72 17.32 -45.32
N LEU A 19 -6.15 18.47 -44.80
CA LEU A 19 -7.54 18.94 -44.97
C LEU A 19 -7.85 19.27 -46.42
N ALA A 20 -6.94 19.98 -47.12
CA ALA A 20 -7.10 20.28 -48.54
C ALA A 20 -7.08 19.01 -49.42
N ASP A 21 -6.25 18.03 -49.07
CA ASP A 21 -6.18 16.73 -49.76
C ASP A 21 -7.45 15.90 -49.57
N LEU A 22 -8.06 15.93 -48.38
CA LEU A 22 -9.33 15.24 -48.10
C LEU A 22 -10.53 15.94 -48.76
N GLU A 23 -10.46 17.25 -48.97
CA GLU A 23 -11.45 18.00 -49.76
C GLU A 23 -11.32 17.70 -51.27
N ALA A 24 -10.11 17.46 -51.77
CA ALA A 24 -9.84 17.11 -53.16
C ALA A 24 -10.11 15.62 -53.48
N GLU A 25 -9.75 14.72 -52.56
CA GLU A 25 -9.91 13.26 -52.69
C GLU A 25 -10.59 12.66 -51.45
N PRO A 26 -11.92 12.51 -51.45
CA PRO A 26 -12.67 12.08 -50.27
C PRO A 26 -12.45 10.61 -49.86
N ASN A 27 -11.78 9.80 -50.70
CA ASN A 27 -11.47 8.38 -50.42
C ASN A 27 -10.00 8.14 -50.06
N LYS A 28 -9.22 9.19 -49.77
CA LYS A 28 -7.80 9.05 -49.43
C LYS A 28 -7.62 8.30 -48.11
N GLU A 29 -6.81 7.23 -48.13
CA GLU A 29 -6.51 6.44 -46.93
C GLU A 29 -5.65 7.24 -45.94
N VAL A 30 -6.04 7.23 -44.67
CA VAL A 30 -5.37 7.96 -43.58
C VAL A 30 -5.22 7.07 -42.36
N PHE A 31 -4.20 7.34 -41.54
CA PHE A 31 -4.00 6.64 -40.28
C PHE A 31 -4.75 7.34 -39.15
N TYR A 32 -5.75 6.66 -38.61
CA TYR A 32 -6.62 7.19 -37.56
C TYR A 32 -6.28 6.60 -36.19
N LEU A 33 -6.06 7.47 -35.19
CA LEU A 33 -5.88 7.05 -33.81
C LEU A 33 -7.21 7.11 -33.06
N ALA A 34 -7.94 5.99 -33.02
CA ALA A 34 -9.31 5.90 -32.49
C ALA A 34 -9.51 6.43 -31.06
N GLN A 35 -8.49 6.35 -30.23
CA GLN A 35 -8.58 6.74 -28.81
C GLN A 35 -8.45 8.25 -28.60
N THR A 36 -7.73 8.98 -29.47
CA THR A 36 -7.54 10.44 -29.35
C THR A 36 -8.27 11.23 -30.43
N GLY A 37 -8.72 10.56 -31.49
CA GLY A 37 -9.37 11.19 -32.64
C GLY A 37 -8.41 11.88 -33.60
N GLU A 38 -7.09 11.73 -33.43
CA GLU A 38 -6.09 12.34 -34.31
C GLU A 38 -5.97 11.57 -35.63
N ILE A 39 -5.73 12.30 -36.73
CA ILE A 39 -5.60 11.77 -38.08
C ILE A 39 -4.19 12.11 -38.59
N PHE A 40 -3.51 11.12 -39.17
CA PHE A 40 -2.15 11.25 -39.69
C PHE A 40 -2.10 10.82 -41.17
N PRO A 41 -1.36 11.57 -42.01
CA PRO A 41 -1.14 11.19 -43.40
C PRO A 41 -0.17 10.00 -43.54
N ASP A 42 0.83 9.92 -42.66
CA ASP A 42 1.92 8.94 -42.74
C ASP A 42 1.95 7.99 -41.52
N TYR A 43 2.33 6.74 -41.76
CA TYR A 43 2.52 5.74 -40.70
C TYR A 43 3.61 6.12 -39.69
N GLU A 44 4.67 6.80 -40.13
CA GLU A 44 5.77 7.23 -39.25
C GLU A 44 5.30 8.29 -38.24
N SER A 45 4.47 9.22 -38.67
CA SER A 45 3.84 10.24 -37.82
C SER A 45 2.86 9.60 -36.82
N TYR A 46 2.02 8.67 -37.30
CA TYR A 46 1.10 7.88 -36.46
C TYR A 46 1.85 7.08 -35.38
N SER A 47 2.83 6.27 -35.77
CA SER A 47 3.58 5.39 -34.85
C SER A 47 4.44 6.16 -33.84
N SER A 48 5.00 7.30 -34.23
CA SER A 48 5.72 8.20 -33.34
C SER A 48 4.80 8.82 -32.30
N ARG A 49 3.59 9.23 -32.70
CA ARG A 49 2.58 9.78 -31.79
C ARG A 49 2.02 8.72 -30.85
N LEU A 50 1.73 7.53 -31.36
CA LEU A 50 1.29 6.40 -30.55
C LEU A 50 2.35 6.01 -29.50
N SER A 51 3.62 5.96 -29.91
CA SER A 51 4.75 5.71 -28.99
C SER A 51 4.90 6.80 -27.94
N PHE A 52 4.66 8.07 -28.30
CA PHE A 52 4.63 9.19 -27.35
C PHE A 52 3.53 8.99 -26.29
N TYR A 53 2.33 8.57 -26.68
CA TYR A 53 1.24 8.28 -25.75
C TYR A 53 1.45 7.05 -24.89
N LYS A 54 2.07 5.98 -25.42
CA LYS A 54 2.43 4.79 -24.66
C LYS A 54 3.62 5.00 -23.70
N THR A 55 4.32 6.13 -23.80
CA THR A 55 5.42 6.45 -22.88
C THR A 55 4.88 6.84 -21.50
N LYS A 56 5.36 6.19 -20.43
CA LYS A 56 4.97 6.45 -19.03
C LYS A 56 5.51 7.77 -18.45
N GLN A 57 5.25 8.89 -19.13
CA GLN A 57 5.70 10.23 -18.73
C GLN A 57 4.54 11.17 -18.40
N PHE A 58 3.31 10.66 -18.44
CA PHE A 58 2.11 11.43 -18.17
C PHE A 58 1.76 11.36 -16.68
N GLN A 59 1.12 12.43 -16.25
CA GLN A 59 0.64 12.62 -14.91
C GLN A 59 -0.85 12.95 -15.01
N CYS A 60 -1.65 12.19 -14.29
CA CYS A 60 -3.06 12.47 -14.08
C CYS A 60 -3.19 13.82 -13.38
N ASP A 61 -3.83 14.80 -14.03
CA ASP A 61 -4.01 16.15 -13.48
C ASP A 61 -4.90 16.14 -12.22
N VAL A 62 -5.79 15.15 -12.15
CA VAL A 62 -6.82 15.03 -11.13
C VAL A 62 -6.31 14.32 -9.86
N THR A 63 -5.44 13.30 -9.98
CA THR A 63 -4.88 12.56 -8.83
C THR A 63 -3.44 12.93 -8.51
N GLY A 64 -2.74 13.60 -9.44
CA GLY A 64 -1.31 13.87 -9.35
C GLY A 64 -0.43 12.61 -9.50
N LYS A 65 -1.01 11.43 -9.76
CA LYS A 65 -0.24 10.21 -10.03
C LYS A 65 0.49 10.35 -11.36
N GLY A 66 1.82 10.32 -11.30
CA GLY A 66 2.72 10.36 -12.46
C GLY A 66 3.27 8.98 -12.80
N GLY A 67 3.92 8.86 -13.95
CA GLY A 67 4.47 7.58 -14.42
C GLY A 67 3.43 6.68 -15.07
N LEU A 68 2.34 7.27 -15.55
CA LEU A 68 1.28 6.61 -16.32
C LEU A 68 1.52 6.88 -17.80
N ASP A 69 1.07 5.96 -18.66
CA ASP A 69 0.89 6.29 -20.07
C ASP A 69 -0.29 7.27 -20.26
N PHE A 70 -0.46 7.82 -21.46
CA PHE A 70 -1.48 8.83 -21.72
C PHE A 70 -2.90 8.28 -21.52
N PHE A 71 -3.15 7.03 -21.89
CA PHE A 71 -4.47 6.40 -21.84
C PHE A 71 -4.84 6.00 -20.41
N GLN A 72 -3.91 5.42 -19.67
CA GLN A 72 -4.04 5.14 -18.23
C GLN A 72 -4.23 6.42 -17.41
N ALA A 73 -3.48 7.48 -17.75
CA ALA A 73 -3.68 8.79 -17.13
C ALA A 73 -5.07 9.35 -17.46
N LEU A 74 -5.54 9.20 -18.70
CA LEU A 74 -6.86 9.65 -19.13
C LEU A 74 -7.98 8.85 -18.44
N ASP A 75 -7.87 7.53 -18.35
CA ASP A 75 -8.85 6.66 -17.68
C ASP A 75 -8.89 6.94 -16.18
N SER A 76 -7.72 7.14 -15.56
CA SER A 76 -7.64 7.56 -14.16
C SER A 76 -8.28 8.94 -13.94
N GLU A 77 -8.11 9.89 -14.88
CA GLU A 77 -8.82 11.18 -14.82
C GLU A 77 -10.32 11.00 -14.96
N GLN A 78 -10.78 10.20 -15.91
CA GLN A 78 -12.21 9.96 -16.16
C GLN A 78 -12.90 9.25 -14.99
N GLN A 79 -12.29 8.20 -14.43
CA GLN A 79 -12.85 7.47 -13.29
C GLN A 79 -12.96 8.36 -12.05
N GLU A 80 -11.95 9.20 -11.82
CA GLU A 80 -11.94 10.12 -10.70
C GLU A 80 -12.90 11.30 -10.90
N ALA A 81 -13.04 11.80 -12.13
CA ALA A 81 -14.07 12.79 -12.46
C ALA A 81 -15.47 12.19 -12.26
N ARG A 82 -15.73 10.96 -12.72
CA ARG A 82 -16.99 10.23 -12.47
C ARG A 82 -17.27 10.10 -10.98
N THR A 83 -16.29 9.68 -10.19
CA THR A 83 -16.43 9.50 -8.75
C THR A 83 -16.64 10.85 -8.05
N LEU A 84 -15.93 11.89 -8.45
CA LEU A 84 -16.09 13.25 -7.94
C LEU A 84 -17.49 13.79 -8.23
N HIS A 85 -17.97 13.66 -9.47
CA HIS A 85 -19.31 14.09 -9.85
C HIS A 85 -20.41 13.26 -9.22
N ALA A 86 -20.17 11.98 -8.88
CA ALA A 86 -21.11 11.15 -8.14
C ALA A 86 -21.22 11.54 -6.66
N ARG A 87 -20.11 11.97 -6.05
CA ARG A 87 -20.06 12.38 -4.62
C ARG A 87 -20.49 13.82 -4.39
N PHE A 88 -20.15 14.73 -5.30
CA PHE A 88 -20.47 16.15 -5.15
C PHE A 88 -21.99 16.39 -5.38
N PRO A 89 -22.70 17.08 -4.47
CA PRO A 89 -24.15 17.27 -4.56
C PRO A 89 -24.59 17.88 -5.90
N GLU A 90 -25.53 17.23 -6.59
CA GLU A 90 -26.03 17.65 -7.90
C GLU A 90 -26.63 19.07 -7.85
N GLN A 91 -27.34 19.36 -6.76
CA GLN A 91 -28.01 20.63 -6.49
C GLN A 91 -27.03 21.82 -6.44
N LEU A 92 -25.79 21.58 -6.01
CA LEU A 92 -24.77 22.63 -5.87
C LEU A 92 -24.02 22.90 -7.17
N LYS A 93 -24.01 21.97 -8.12
CA LYS A 93 -23.21 22.08 -9.35
C LYS A 93 -23.60 23.32 -10.15
N GLY A 94 -24.89 23.50 -10.45
CA GLY A 94 -25.38 24.65 -11.21
C GLY A 94 -25.10 26.00 -10.53
N PRO A 95 -25.53 26.22 -9.28
CA PRO A 95 -25.27 27.46 -8.55
C PRO A 95 -23.79 27.84 -8.40
N VAL A 96 -22.93 26.86 -8.11
CA VAL A 96 -21.48 27.09 -7.98
C VAL A 96 -20.87 27.49 -9.32
N LEU A 97 -21.26 26.85 -10.43
CA LEU A 97 -20.75 27.19 -11.75
C LEU A 97 -21.19 28.58 -12.22
N ARG A 98 -22.43 28.99 -11.92
CA ARG A 98 -22.89 30.36 -12.18
C ARG A 98 -22.14 31.41 -11.37
N ALA A 99 -21.80 31.12 -10.11
CA ALA A 99 -21.03 32.04 -9.27
C ALA A 99 -19.61 32.26 -9.81
N VAL A 100 -18.96 31.18 -10.25
CA VAL A 100 -17.56 31.20 -10.74
C VAL A 100 -17.43 31.82 -12.13
N GLN A 101 -18.47 31.76 -12.96
CA GLN A 101 -18.47 32.28 -14.33
C GLN A 101 -18.09 33.78 -14.36
N TRP A 102 -17.08 34.10 -15.19
CA TRP A 102 -16.51 35.44 -15.41
C TRP A 102 -15.83 36.12 -14.21
N GLN A 103 -15.48 35.36 -13.16
CA GLN A 103 -14.76 35.94 -12.03
C GLN A 103 -13.28 36.19 -12.38
N VAL A 104 -12.76 37.37 -12.03
CA VAL A 104 -11.36 37.73 -12.26
C VAL A 104 -10.57 37.54 -10.96
N MET A 105 -10.16 36.29 -10.69
CA MET A 105 -9.37 35.96 -9.50
C MET A 105 -8.06 35.26 -9.88
N GLY A 106 -6.94 35.73 -9.30
CA GLY A 106 -5.59 35.30 -9.69
C GLY A 106 -5.20 33.88 -9.26
N ARG A 107 -5.63 33.40 -8.09
CA ARG A 107 -5.37 32.02 -7.62
C ARG A 107 -6.67 31.26 -7.45
N LEU A 108 -6.66 29.98 -7.86
CA LEU A 108 -7.80 29.07 -7.66
C LEU A 108 -8.19 28.95 -6.19
N ASP A 109 -7.21 28.96 -5.26
CA ASP A 109 -7.49 28.82 -3.83
C ASP A 109 -8.37 29.95 -3.27
N HIS A 110 -8.16 31.20 -3.72
CA HIS A 110 -8.98 32.32 -3.27
C HIS A 110 -10.41 32.24 -3.82
N LEU A 111 -10.56 31.76 -5.05
CA LEU A 111 -11.87 31.52 -5.65
C LEU A 111 -12.63 30.42 -4.91
N VAL A 112 -11.95 29.32 -4.58
CA VAL A 112 -12.53 28.22 -3.79
C VAL A 112 -12.95 28.68 -2.40
N GLU A 113 -12.14 29.52 -1.74
CA GLU A 113 -12.48 30.08 -0.43
C GLU A 113 -13.71 30.98 -0.50
N ALA A 114 -13.76 31.90 -1.47
CA ALA A 114 -14.91 32.77 -1.67
C ALA A 114 -16.20 31.98 -1.97
N VAL A 115 -16.13 30.94 -2.80
CA VAL A 115 -17.28 30.06 -3.09
C VAL A 115 -17.66 29.25 -1.85
N PHE A 116 -16.70 28.70 -1.11
CA PHE A 116 -16.98 27.91 0.08
C PHE A 116 -17.71 28.72 1.15
N ASP A 117 -17.26 29.94 1.43
CA ASP A 117 -17.88 30.81 2.43
C ASP A 117 -19.28 31.29 2.03
N ARG A 118 -19.58 31.33 0.72
CA ARG A 118 -20.90 31.66 0.20
C ARG A 118 -21.91 30.53 0.36
N PHE A 119 -21.49 29.30 0.07
CA PHE A 119 -22.41 28.17 -0.01
C PHE A 119 -22.47 27.34 1.27
N LYS A 120 -21.52 27.46 2.22
CA LYS A 120 -21.47 26.61 3.43
C LYS A 120 -22.77 26.55 4.24
N ASP A 121 -23.47 27.68 4.39
CA ASP A 121 -24.68 27.82 5.23
C ASP A 121 -25.98 27.94 4.41
N ARG A 122 -25.91 27.75 3.08
CA ARG A 122 -27.04 27.86 2.15
C ARG A 122 -27.35 26.52 1.53
N TYR A 123 -28.51 25.95 1.84
CA TYR A 123 -28.90 24.61 1.38
C TYR A 123 -29.97 24.66 0.28
N PHE A 124 -30.03 23.61 -0.54
CA PHE A 124 -30.93 23.51 -1.70
C PHE A 124 -31.93 22.34 -1.58
N ASP A 125 -32.99 22.39 -2.36
CA ASP A 125 -34.04 21.37 -2.40
C ASP A 125 -33.51 20.02 -2.90
N GLY A 126 -33.90 18.94 -2.20
CA GLY A 126 -33.47 17.58 -2.52
C GLY A 126 -32.06 17.20 -2.05
N GLU A 127 -31.32 18.11 -1.41
CA GLU A 127 -29.97 17.90 -0.87
C GLU A 127 -29.98 16.99 0.38
N ARG A 128 -28.93 16.16 0.55
CA ARG A 128 -28.72 15.31 1.75
C ARG A 128 -27.80 16.00 2.74
N VAL A 129 -28.22 16.07 4.00
CA VAL A 129 -27.57 16.84 5.07
C VAL A 129 -27.64 16.10 6.40
N PHE A 130 -26.72 16.42 7.31
CA PHE A 130 -26.80 16.03 8.71
C PHE A 130 -27.59 17.08 9.49
N ILE A 131 -28.48 16.62 10.36
CA ILE A 131 -29.25 17.45 11.28
C ILE A 131 -28.77 17.14 12.69
N ASP A 132 -28.44 18.17 13.47
CA ASP A 132 -28.14 18.06 14.90
C ASP A 132 -29.39 18.42 15.69
N LEU A 133 -29.99 17.42 16.34
CA LEU A 133 -31.12 17.60 17.26
C LEU A 133 -30.64 17.22 18.66
N ASN A 134 -30.49 18.21 19.54
CA ASN A 134 -30.09 18.02 20.94
C ASN A 134 -28.75 17.27 21.15
N GLY A 135 -27.79 17.39 20.21
CA GLY A 135 -26.47 16.75 20.30
C GLY A 135 -26.37 15.40 19.60
N GLU A 136 -27.47 14.88 19.04
CA GLU A 136 -27.49 13.67 18.21
C GLU A 136 -27.62 14.03 16.72
N LYS A 137 -26.79 13.40 15.88
CA LYS A 137 -26.73 13.68 14.43
C LYS A 137 -27.52 12.66 13.63
N PHE A 138 -28.45 13.13 12.81
CA PHE A 138 -29.29 12.30 11.94
C PHE A 138 -29.09 12.67 10.48
N TRP A 139 -29.27 11.70 9.58
CA TRP A 139 -29.34 11.98 8.15
C TRP A 139 -30.73 12.49 7.76
N GLY A 140 -30.77 13.49 6.89
CA GLY A 140 -32.01 14.05 6.38
C GLY A 140 -31.89 14.50 4.92
N ARG A 141 -33.03 14.50 4.22
CA ARG A 141 -33.16 15.05 2.87
C ARG A 141 -34.07 16.27 2.88
N ILE A 142 -33.60 17.37 2.33
CA ILE A 142 -34.35 18.63 2.27
C ILE A 142 -35.48 18.47 1.25
N VAL A 143 -36.72 18.67 1.68
CA VAL A 143 -37.91 18.58 0.83
C VAL A 143 -38.29 19.95 0.30
N LYS A 144 -38.24 20.97 1.17
CA LYS A 144 -38.64 22.34 0.82
C LYS A 144 -37.77 23.36 1.54
N VAL A 145 -37.41 24.42 0.82
CA VAL A 145 -36.71 25.58 1.37
C VAL A 145 -37.69 26.76 1.37
N VAL A 146 -37.92 27.36 2.53
CA VAL A 146 -38.82 28.51 2.69
C VAL A 146 -37.96 29.77 2.92
N PRO A 147 -37.97 30.73 1.99
CA PRO A 147 -37.22 31.97 2.14
C PRO A 147 -37.88 32.91 3.17
N PRO A 148 -37.09 33.76 3.85
CA PRO A 148 -37.61 34.76 4.77
C PRO A 148 -38.52 35.76 4.03
N GLY A 149 -39.81 35.77 4.39
CA GLY A 149 -40.82 36.66 3.80
C GLY A 149 -41.90 35.98 2.94
N ALA A 150 -41.79 34.68 2.65
CA ALA A 150 -42.90 33.90 2.09
C ALA A 150 -43.87 33.51 3.21
N THR A 151 -45.15 33.87 3.10
CA THR A 151 -46.20 33.47 4.06
C THR A 151 -46.25 31.95 4.18
N ALA A 152 -45.96 31.43 5.37
CA ALA A 152 -46.16 30.02 5.68
C ALA A 152 -47.66 29.69 5.55
N PRO A 153 -48.07 28.60 4.87
CA PRO A 153 -49.44 28.13 4.98
C PRO A 153 -49.71 27.69 6.43
N PRO A 154 -50.91 27.96 6.98
CA PRO A 154 -51.20 27.75 8.40
C PRO A 154 -51.17 26.27 8.75
N THR A 155 -50.41 25.96 9.81
CA THR A 155 -50.50 24.71 10.56
C THR A 155 -51.88 24.60 11.22
N THR A 156 -52.67 23.56 10.89
CA THR A 156 -53.76 23.10 11.77
C THR A 156 -53.89 21.59 11.77
N SER A 157 -54.28 21.09 12.93
CA SER A 157 -54.40 19.71 13.33
C SER A 157 -55.75 19.09 12.94
N THR A 158 -55.74 17.76 12.82
CA THR A 158 -56.83 16.80 13.07
C THR A 158 -58.00 16.64 12.07
N LYS A 159 -58.24 15.35 11.75
CA LYS A 159 -59.44 14.67 11.21
C LYS A 159 -59.58 14.52 9.67
N ARG A 160 -59.57 13.24 9.25
CA ARG A 160 -60.10 12.73 7.97
C ARG A 160 -61.58 13.13 7.79
N PRO A 161 -62.03 13.28 6.53
CA PRO A 161 -62.96 12.28 5.99
C PRO A 161 -62.64 11.81 4.56
N ARG A 162 -63.49 10.88 4.11
CA ARG A 162 -63.41 9.94 2.97
C ARG A 162 -63.36 10.54 1.56
N ALA A 163 -62.73 9.74 0.69
CA ALA A 163 -62.84 9.54 -0.76
C ALA A 163 -63.86 10.35 -1.58
N SER A 164 -63.40 10.87 -2.73
CA SER A 164 -64.02 10.71 -4.07
C SER A 164 -63.10 11.19 -5.20
N SER A 165 -63.28 10.56 -6.35
CA SER A 165 -62.62 10.59 -7.66
C SER A 165 -62.28 11.92 -8.37
N SER A 166 -61.25 11.81 -9.24
CA SER A 166 -61.00 12.45 -10.54
C SER A 166 -60.82 13.98 -10.63
N ALA A 167 -59.59 14.42 -10.91
CA ALA A 167 -59.29 15.53 -11.82
C ALA A 167 -57.79 15.51 -12.22
N GLN A 168 -57.53 15.97 -13.44
CA GLN A 168 -56.29 15.88 -14.21
C GLN A 168 -55.06 16.59 -13.59
N PRO A 169 -53.83 16.22 -13.97
CA PRO A 169 -52.63 16.94 -13.55
C PRO A 169 -52.49 18.27 -14.31
N ALA A 170 -52.49 19.38 -13.57
CA ALA A 170 -52.18 20.73 -14.06
C ALA A 170 -50.65 20.94 -14.24
N PRO A 171 -50.21 21.87 -15.12
CA PRO A 171 -48.84 21.91 -15.62
C PRO A 171 -47.84 22.56 -14.65
N SER A 172 -46.63 21.99 -14.67
CA SER A 172 -45.34 22.51 -14.17
C SER A 172 -45.34 23.89 -13.49
N ALA A 173 -45.23 23.90 -12.16
CA ALA A 173 -44.79 25.08 -11.42
C ALA A 173 -43.30 25.34 -11.74
N THR A 174 -43.01 26.54 -12.23
CA THR A 174 -41.65 27.06 -12.42
C THR A 174 -40.86 27.02 -11.11
N PRO A 175 -39.56 26.65 -11.12
CA PRO A 175 -38.75 26.57 -9.90
C PRO A 175 -38.55 27.96 -9.29
N THR A 176 -39.07 28.15 -8.07
CA THR A 176 -38.82 29.34 -7.25
C THR A 176 -37.31 29.49 -7.03
N LYS A 177 -36.68 30.57 -7.49
CA LYS A 177 -35.24 30.82 -7.29
C LYS A 177 -34.93 31.04 -5.79
N VAL A 178 -34.48 29.99 -5.12
CA VAL A 178 -33.96 30.04 -3.74
C VAL A 178 -32.54 30.63 -3.75
N HIS A 179 -32.17 31.44 -2.76
CA HIS A 179 -30.86 32.12 -2.66
C HIS A 179 -30.54 33.03 -3.88
N SER A 180 -31.45 33.94 -4.23
CA SER A 180 -31.37 34.77 -5.44
C SER A 180 -30.17 35.72 -5.50
N ILE A 181 -29.64 36.17 -4.36
CA ILE A 181 -28.48 37.08 -4.24
C ILE A 181 -27.23 36.34 -3.70
N GLY A 182 -27.43 35.20 -3.01
CA GLY A 182 -26.37 34.46 -2.32
C GLY A 182 -25.23 33.93 -3.18
N GLY A 183 -25.43 33.79 -4.49
CA GLY A 183 -24.44 33.29 -5.44
C GLY A 183 -23.48 34.33 -6.02
N ASP A 184 -23.68 35.64 -5.78
CA ASP A 184 -22.85 36.68 -6.37
C ASP A 184 -21.53 36.88 -5.57
N LEU A 185 -20.40 36.62 -6.24
CA LEU A 185 -19.07 36.79 -5.68
C LEU A 185 -18.53 38.23 -5.79
N LYS A 186 -19.18 39.11 -6.57
CA LYS A 186 -18.75 40.50 -6.75
C LYS A 186 -19.11 41.39 -5.55
N THR A 187 -20.16 41.03 -4.83
CA THR A 187 -20.63 41.74 -3.62
C THR A 187 -19.90 41.21 -2.37
N PRO A 188 -19.48 42.05 -1.40
CA PRO A 188 -18.85 41.60 -0.14
C PRO A 188 -19.77 40.71 0.72
N ILE A 189 -19.20 39.86 1.58
CA ILE A 189 -19.97 38.86 2.36
C ILE A 189 -20.97 39.45 3.33
N ASP A 190 -20.60 40.53 3.99
CA ASP A 190 -21.44 41.21 4.98
C ASP A 190 -22.68 41.84 4.34
N VAL A 191 -22.55 42.34 3.11
CA VAL A 191 -23.65 42.96 2.34
C VAL A 191 -24.63 41.91 1.80
N VAL A 192 -24.12 40.73 1.41
CA VAL A 192 -24.96 39.62 0.97
C VAL A 192 -25.71 39.01 2.17
N ASN A 193 -25.04 38.79 3.30
CA ASN A 193 -25.65 38.20 4.48
C ASN A 193 -26.68 39.14 5.15
N SER A 194 -26.50 40.45 5.04
CA SER A 194 -27.49 41.44 5.51
C SER A 194 -28.74 41.53 4.62
N LYS A 195 -28.62 41.26 3.31
CA LYS A 195 -29.75 41.27 2.37
C LYS A 195 -30.45 39.91 2.24
N ASP A 196 -29.73 38.83 2.46
CA ASP A 196 -30.18 37.46 2.26
C ASP A 196 -29.56 36.58 3.35
N ASP A 197 -30.08 36.69 4.58
CA ASP A 197 -29.53 36.04 5.77
C ASP A 197 -29.76 34.51 5.72
N PRO A 198 -28.70 33.68 5.67
CA PRO A 198 -28.82 32.22 5.64
C PRO A 198 -29.48 31.63 6.91
N ALA A 199 -29.40 32.31 8.06
CA ALA A 199 -30.01 31.85 9.30
C ALA A 199 -31.54 32.03 9.32
N ALA A 200 -32.07 32.97 8.52
CA ALA A 200 -33.50 33.29 8.45
C ALA A 200 -34.30 32.31 7.55
N TYR A 201 -33.63 31.39 6.87
CA TYR A 201 -34.28 30.34 6.08
C TYR A 201 -34.78 29.20 6.96
N VAL A 202 -35.96 28.68 6.62
CA VAL A 202 -36.53 27.47 7.23
C VAL A 202 -36.45 26.33 6.22
N TYR A 203 -35.82 25.24 6.63
CA TYR A 203 -35.64 24.03 5.82
C TYR A 203 -36.54 22.92 6.37
N GLN A 204 -37.43 22.42 5.52
CA GLN A 204 -38.30 21.28 5.84
C GLN A 204 -37.59 20.00 5.40
N ILE A 205 -37.26 19.13 6.35
CA ILE A 205 -36.40 17.97 6.13
C ILE A 205 -37.12 16.68 6.47
N HIS A 206 -36.95 15.66 5.63
CA HIS A 206 -37.39 14.30 5.88
C HIS A 206 -36.21 13.48 6.42
N MET A 207 -36.36 12.90 7.63
CA MET A 207 -35.32 12.06 8.24
C MET A 207 -35.20 10.73 7.51
N ILE A 208 -33.98 10.30 7.21
CA ILE A 208 -33.65 9.05 6.49
C ILE A 208 -32.76 8.16 7.35
N ASP A 209 -32.82 6.84 7.14
CA ASP A 209 -31.90 5.89 7.78
C ASP A 209 -30.50 5.92 7.11
N GLU A 210 -29.49 5.34 7.78
CA GLU A 210 -28.09 5.27 7.27
C GLU A 210 -27.97 4.57 5.91
N ALA A 211 -28.96 3.76 5.51
CA ALA A 211 -28.99 3.02 4.25
C ALA A 211 -29.69 3.77 3.10
N GLY A 212 -30.34 4.91 3.38
CA GLY A 212 -31.08 5.68 2.37
C GLY A 212 -32.41 5.05 1.94
N ASN A 213 -32.97 4.13 2.72
CA ASN A 213 -34.24 3.48 2.44
C ASN A 213 -35.41 4.22 3.09
N HIS A 214 -36.53 4.29 2.36
CA HIS A 214 -37.82 4.71 2.91
C HIS A 214 -38.42 3.53 3.68
N THR A 215 -38.36 3.52 5.00
CA THR A 215 -39.02 2.50 5.82
C THR A 215 -40.52 2.77 5.92
N GLY A 216 -41.29 2.17 5.02
CA GLY A 216 -42.73 1.97 5.19
C GLY A 216 -42.96 0.71 6.03
N SER A 217 -43.01 0.82 7.36
CA SER A 217 -43.39 -0.30 8.22
C SER A 217 -44.00 0.17 9.54
N THR A 218 -45.33 0.13 9.61
CA THR A 218 -46.14 0.26 10.82
C THR A 218 -45.86 -0.90 11.78
N GLY A 219 -45.15 -0.62 12.89
CA GLY A 219 -45.04 -1.49 14.05
C GLY A 219 -45.32 -0.70 15.33
N GLN A 220 -46.36 -1.10 16.07
CA GLN A 220 -46.73 -0.51 17.35
C GLN A 220 -45.77 -0.96 18.47
N SER A 221 -45.29 -0.03 19.29
CA SER A 221 -44.79 -0.34 20.63
C SER A 221 -45.10 0.82 21.59
N ASN A 222 -45.81 0.52 22.68
CA ASN A 222 -46.02 1.41 23.82
C ASN A 222 -44.74 1.51 24.66
N GLY A 223 -44.34 2.73 25.03
CA GLY A 223 -43.24 2.99 25.95
C GLY A 223 -42.82 4.45 25.93
N ASP A 224 -42.86 5.10 27.08
CA ASP A 224 -42.70 6.53 27.34
C ASP A 224 -41.32 7.08 26.92
N HIS A 225 -41.31 8.26 26.29
CA HIS A 225 -40.22 9.10 25.70
C HIS A 225 -40.27 9.20 24.14
N PRO A 226 -40.48 10.41 23.56
CA PRO A 226 -40.68 10.55 22.12
C PRO A 226 -39.33 10.54 21.38
N LYS A 227 -38.75 9.36 21.13
CA LYS A 227 -37.71 9.22 20.10
C LYS A 227 -38.38 9.36 18.73
N ARG A 228 -38.20 10.53 18.10
CA ARG A 228 -38.75 10.84 16.76
C ARG A 228 -38.26 9.79 15.76
N GLN A 229 -39.18 9.07 15.13
CA GLN A 229 -38.88 8.00 14.18
C GLN A 229 -38.28 8.53 12.87
N PRO A 230 -37.37 7.77 12.21
CA PRO A 230 -37.00 8.01 10.82
C PRO A 230 -38.25 7.99 9.93
N GLY A 231 -38.38 8.98 9.05
CA GLY A 231 -39.60 9.26 8.29
C GLY A 231 -40.43 10.45 8.80
N SER A 232 -40.11 11.00 9.97
CA SER A 232 -40.72 12.25 10.45
C SER A 232 -40.17 13.47 9.71
N MET A 233 -41.04 14.47 9.50
CA MET A 233 -40.72 15.74 8.87
C MET A 233 -40.41 16.78 9.94
N VAL A 234 -39.27 17.45 9.84
CA VAL A 234 -38.80 18.43 10.83
C VAL A 234 -38.42 19.73 10.13
N ASP A 235 -38.87 20.84 10.69
CA ASP A 235 -38.44 22.18 10.26
C ASP A 235 -37.21 22.58 11.09
N VAL A 236 -36.12 22.93 10.41
CA VAL A 236 -34.86 23.32 11.04
C VAL A 236 -34.23 24.52 10.33
N HIS A 237 -33.35 25.21 11.04
CA HIS A 237 -32.56 26.32 10.53
C HIS A 237 -31.14 25.88 10.17
N ALA A 238 -30.42 26.70 9.39
CA ALA A 238 -29.07 26.40 8.91
C ALA A 238 -28.06 26.04 10.03
N VAL A 239 -28.23 26.59 11.24
CA VAL A 239 -27.34 26.37 12.40
C VAL A 239 -27.38 24.91 12.90
N SER A 240 -28.54 24.25 12.80
CA SER A 240 -28.74 22.87 13.23
C SER A 240 -28.43 21.86 12.11
N MET A 241 -27.80 22.32 11.02
CA MET A 241 -27.55 21.52 9.82
C MET A 241 -26.08 21.56 9.45
N SER A 242 -25.56 20.47 8.89
CA SER A 242 -24.23 20.44 8.31
C SER A 242 -24.17 19.49 7.11
N ARG A 243 -23.30 19.77 6.14
CA ARG A 243 -23.04 18.86 5.01
C ARG A 243 -22.07 17.76 5.39
N ASP A 244 -22.15 16.65 4.67
CA ASP A 244 -21.14 15.62 4.73
C ASP A 244 -19.78 16.16 4.28
N ARG A 245 -18.77 16.05 5.14
CA ARG A 245 -17.39 16.48 4.88
C ARG A 245 -16.74 15.70 3.73
N LEU A 246 -17.23 14.49 3.45
CA LEU A 246 -16.79 13.65 2.33
C LEU A 246 -17.46 13.99 1.00
N ALA A 247 -18.54 14.78 1.02
CA ALA A 247 -19.24 15.26 -0.18
C ALA A 247 -18.97 16.75 -0.48
N PHE A 248 -18.82 17.57 0.55
CA PHE A 248 -18.61 19.02 0.42
C PHE A 248 -17.52 19.52 1.38
N SER A 249 -16.32 19.77 0.83
CA SER A 249 -15.18 20.35 1.55
C SER A 249 -14.35 21.24 0.61
N LYS A 250 -13.49 22.11 1.16
CA LYS A 250 -12.61 23.00 0.35
C LYS A 250 -11.75 22.21 -0.65
N SER A 251 -11.29 21.01 -0.30
CA SER A 251 -10.48 20.17 -1.20
C SER A 251 -11.30 19.57 -2.35
N ILE A 252 -12.51 19.07 -2.05
CA ILE A 252 -13.44 18.52 -3.06
C ILE A 252 -13.94 19.62 -3.98
N LEU A 253 -14.30 20.78 -3.43
CA LEU A 253 -14.74 21.96 -4.18
C LEU A 253 -13.63 22.47 -5.12
N ARG A 254 -12.37 22.51 -4.65
CA ARG A 254 -11.21 22.83 -5.50
C ARG A 254 -11.08 21.87 -6.67
N ARG A 255 -11.30 20.57 -6.46
CA ARG A 255 -11.24 19.54 -7.49
C ARG A 255 -12.38 19.71 -8.50
N PHE A 256 -13.60 19.96 -8.02
CA PHE A 256 -14.78 20.21 -8.85
C PHE A 256 -14.64 21.45 -9.73
N ILE A 257 -14.24 22.60 -9.15
CA ILE A 257 -14.04 23.84 -9.89
C ILE A 257 -12.93 23.69 -10.94
N ARG A 258 -11.83 23.00 -10.60
CA ARG A 258 -10.74 22.74 -11.56
C ARG A 258 -11.18 21.90 -12.76
N ASP A 259 -12.08 20.93 -12.53
CA ASP A 259 -12.56 20.07 -13.62
C ASP A 259 -13.56 20.81 -14.53
N CYS A 260 -14.35 21.72 -13.98
CA CYS A 260 -15.43 22.38 -14.72
C CYS A 260 -15.06 23.70 -15.42
N VAL A 261 -13.93 24.31 -15.03
CA VAL A 261 -13.61 25.70 -15.40
C VAL A 261 -12.20 25.78 -16.01
N ASP A 262 -12.06 26.59 -17.05
CA ASP A 262 -10.77 26.94 -17.67
C ASP A 262 -10.43 28.41 -17.45
N ARG A 263 -9.14 28.74 -17.55
CA ARG A 263 -8.64 30.12 -17.49
C ARG A 263 -7.48 30.28 -18.46
N ASP A 264 -7.52 31.35 -19.24
CA ASP A 264 -6.41 31.74 -20.12
C ASP A 264 -5.15 32.09 -19.31
N ALA A 265 -3.97 31.86 -19.91
CA ALA A 265 -2.66 32.18 -19.34
C ALA A 265 -2.42 33.69 -19.25
N ALA A 266 -3.20 34.51 -19.96
CA ALA A 266 -3.13 35.96 -19.86
C ALA A 266 -3.49 36.48 -18.46
N ILE A 267 -2.82 37.56 -18.04
CA ILE A 267 -3.01 38.19 -16.73
C ILE A 267 -4.44 38.75 -16.63
N ALA A 268 -5.05 38.57 -15.45
CA ALA A 268 -6.42 39.01 -15.16
C ALA A 268 -7.49 38.43 -16.11
N SER A 269 -7.24 37.24 -16.67
CA SER A 269 -8.26 36.52 -17.44
C SER A 269 -9.36 35.97 -16.52
N PRO A 270 -10.63 36.12 -16.90
CA PRO A 270 -11.74 35.59 -16.13
C PRO A 270 -11.75 34.07 -16.16
N TRP A 271 -12.26 33.46 -15.09
CA TRP A 271 -12.58 32.04 -15.05
C TRP A 271 -13.84 31.78 -15.88
N THR A 272 -13.77 30.81 -16.80
CA THR A 272 -14.90 30.45 -17.69
C THR A 272 -15.23 28.97 -17.58
N VAL A 273 -16.51 28.66 -17.41
CA VAL A 273 -17.02 27.29 -17.37
C VAL A 273 -16.90 26.69 -18.78
N LYS A 274 -16.45 25.44 -18.86
CA LYS A 274 -16.33 24.71 -20.13
C LYS A 274 -17.70 24.64 -20.84
N ARG A 275 -17.71 24.86 -22.15
CA ARG A 275 -18.93 24.96 -22.96
C ARG A 275 -19.89 23.78 -22.78
N ALA A 276 -19.39 22.55 -22.85
CA ALA A 276 -20.20 21.33 -22.67
C ALA A 276 -20.86 21.23 -21.27
N ILE A 277 -20.24 21.82 -20.25
CA ILE A 277 -20.74 21.83 -18.88
C ILE A 277 -21.73 22.99 -18.70
N ALA A 278 -21.44 24.15 -19.30
CA ALA A 278 -22.32 25.30 -19.30
C ALA A 278 -23.68 24.97 -19.97
N GLU A 279 -23.66 24.27 -21.10
CA GLU A 279 -24.86 23.79 -21.80
C GLU A 279 -25.67 22.80 -20.92
N ARG A 280 -25.00 21.89 -20.21
CA ARG A 280 -25.65 20.90 -19.33
C ARG A 280 -26.37 21.53 -18.13
N TYR A 281 -25.78 22.55 -17.51
CA TYR A 281 -26.31 23.16 -16.29
C TYR A 281 -27.00 24.52 -16.53
N GLY A 282 -27.22 24.88 -17.80
CA GLY A 282 -27.87 26.14 -18.18
C GLY A 282 -27.12 27.39 -17.71
N VAL A 283 -25.79 27.38 -17.82
CA VAL A 283 -24.94 28.55 -17.51
C VAL A 283 -24.74 29.34 -18.79
N GLU A 284 -24.91 30.66 -18.73
CA GLU A 284 -24.69 31.55 -19.88
C GLU A 284 -23.24 31.50 -20.36
N VAL A 285 -23.06 31.14 -21.63
CA VAL A 285 -21.74 31.01 -22.27
C VAL A 285 -21.26 32.37 -22.79
N ASP A 286 -22.17 33.20 -23.27
CA ASP A 286 -21.87 34.52 -23.84
C ASP A 286 -21.74 35.57 -22.75
N MET A 287 -20.59 36.24 -22.71
CA MET A 287 -20.29 37.27 -21.72
C MET A 287 -21.08 38.56 -21.99
N PRO A 288 -21.96 39.01 -21.07
CA PRO A 288 -22.71 40.26 -21.20
C PRO A 288 -21.78 41.47 -21.30
N GLU A 289 -22.18 42.50 -22.07
CA GLU A 289 -21.33 43.67 -22.36
C GLU A 289 -20.88 44.43 -21.10
N GLU A 290 -21.73 44.49 -20.06
CA GLU A 290 -21.38 45.12 -18.78
C GLU A 290 -20.29 44.34 -18.03
N THR A 291 -20.36 43.01 -18.04
CA THR A 291 -19.33 42.15 -17.43
C THR A 291 -18.03 42.22 -18.24
N ARG A 292 -18.12 42.31 -19.57
CA ARG A 292 -16.96 42.50 -20.46
C ARG A 292 -16.20 43.79 -20.15
N LYS A 293 -16.91 44.92 -20.05
CA LYS A 293 -16.31 46.22 -19.69
C LYS A 293 -15.62 46.18 -18.32
N GLY A 294 -16.23 45.53 -17.32
CA GLY A 294 -15.65 45.37 -15.99
C GLY A 294 -14.38 44.49 -15.98
N VAL A 295 -14.40 43.36 -16.69
CA VAL A 295 -13.22 42.49 -16.86
C VAL A 295 -12.09 43.24 -17.57
N ASP A 296 -12.40 44.01 -18.63
CA ASP A 296 -11.43 44.80 -19.38
C ASP A 296 -10.84 45.96 -18.57
N GLU A 297 -11.61 46.56 -17.66
CA GLU A 297 -11.12 47.59 -16.73
C GLU A 297 -10.16 46.99 -15.70
N ILE A 298 -10.48 45.84 -15.11
CA ILE A 298 -9.60 45.11 -14.18
C ILE A 298 -8.32 44.69 -14.89
N LYS A 299 -8.42 44.17 -16.12
CA LYS A 299 -7.28 43.76 -16.95
C LYS A 299 -6.39 44.95 -17.30
N ARG A 300 -6.96 46.08 -17.72
CA ARG A 300 -6.19 47.33 -17.96
C ARG A 300 -5.52 47.85 -16.68
N GLY A 301 -6.21 47.80 -15.54
CA GLY A 301 -5.68 48.23 -14.24
C GLY A 301 -4.49 47.40 -13.75
N GLU A 302 -4.56 46.06 -13.86
CA GLU A 302 -3.46 45.15 -13.54
C GLU A 302 -2.23 45.35 -14.45
N ILE A 303 -2.46 45.49 -15.76
CA ILE A 303 -1.40 45.75 -16.74
C ILE A 303 -0.73 47.10 -16.46
N GLN A 304 -1.50 48.14 -16.12
CA GLN A 304 -0.96 49.46 -15.75
C GLN A 304 -0.19 49.45 -14.43
N LYS A 305 -0.64 48.69 -13.42
CA LYS A 305 0.09 48.51 -12.15
C LYS A 305 1.46 47.87 -12.37
N ARG A 306 1.54 46.83 -13.22
CA ARG A 306 2.83 46.22 -13.59
C ARG A 306 3.71 47.14 -14.43
N ARG A 307 3.14 47.93 -15.35
CA ARG A 307 3.90 48.95 -16.11
C ARG A 307 4.48 50.04 -15.21
N LYS A 308 3.75 50.46 -14.16
CA LYS A 308 4.24 51.40 -13.14
C LYS A 308 5.35 50.80 -12.26
N VAL A 309 5.34 49.49 -12.02
CA VAL A 309 6.40 48.80 -11.24
C VAL A 309 7.65 48.53 -12.09
N ALA A 310 7.52 48.42 -13.42
CA ALA A 310 8.64 48.15 -14.33
C ALA A 310 9.41 49.40 -14.81
N THR A 311 9.04 50.61 -14.37
CA THR A 311 9.68 51.86 -14.82
C THR A 311 10.13 52.72 -13.63
N PRO A 312 11.41 53.12 -13.47
CA PRO A 312 11.81 54.16 -12.53
C PRO A 312 11.36 55.55 -13.01
N PRO A 313 11.17 56.55 -12.13
CA PRO A 313 10.61 57.84 -12.51
C PRO A 313 11.65 58.71 -13.23
N LYS A 314 11.32 59.23 -14.41
CA LYS A 314 11.91 60.45 -14.97
C LYS A 314 10.81 61.40 -15.45
N LYS A 315 11.03 62.69 -15.15
CA LYS A 315 10.15 63.86 -15.24
C LYS A 315 9.63 64.17 -16.66
N GLU A 316 8.42 64.73 -16.69
CA GLU A 316 7.68 65.37 -17.81
C GLU A 316 8.46 66.58 -18.42
N GLY A 317 8.26 67.13 -19.63
CA GLY A 317 7.32 67.02 -20.78
C GLY A 317 7.78 68.08 -21.86
N PRO A 318 6.98 68.62 -22.81
CA PRO A 318 5.89 68.07 -23.64
C PRO A 318 6.13 68.43 -25.17
N PRO A 319 5.17 68.54 -26.13
CA PRO A 319 5.20 67.81 -27.41
C PRO A 319 5.22 68.68 -28.70
N ALA A 320 5.53 68.10 -29.87
CA ALA A 320 5.08 68.67 -31.15
C ALA A 320 4.92 67.63 -32.28
N LYS A 321 3.72 67.63 -32.85
CA LYS A 321 3.29 66.88 -34.04
C LYS A 321 4.02 67.38 -35.30
N LYS A 322 4.29 66.48 -36.26
CA LYS A 322 3.96 66.68 -37.69
C LYS A 322 4.12 65.39 -38.49
N GLN A 323 3.05 65.04 -39.21
CA GLN A 323 2.98 63.96 -40.20
C GLN A 323 4.07 64.11 -41.25
N LYS A 324 4.71 63.01 -41.65
CA LYS A 324 5.47 62.92 -42.90
C LYS A 324 5.02 61.70 -43.69
N LYS A 325 4.71 61.95 -44.96
CA LYS A 325 4.46 60.95 -46.00
C LYS A 325 5.71 60.10 -46.18
N ILE A 326 5.53 58.78 -46.23
CA ILE A 326 6.56 57.78 -46.52
C ILE A 326 7.18 58.13 -47.88
N SER A 327 8.50 58.33 -47.91
CA SER A 327 9.23 58.63 -49.14
C SER A 327 9.61 57.33 -49.86
N ALA A 328 9.93 57.42 -51.15
CA ALA A 328 10.36 56.29 -51.97
C ALA A 328 11.63 55.58 -51.43
N GLU A 329 12.42 56.23 -50.57
CA GLU A 329 13.61 55.64 -49.93
C GLU A 329 13.25 54.65 -48.81
N GLU A 330 12.24 54.93 -47.98
CA GLU A 330 11.80 54.00 -46.93
C GLU A 330 11.22 52.71 -47.53
N ARG A 331 10.57 52.80 -48.69
CA ARG A 331 10.02 51.62 -49.39
C ARG A 331 11.10 50.73 -50.02
N ALA A 332 12.20 51.33 -50.46
CA ALA A 332 13.36 50.60 -50.98
C ALA A 332 14.20 49.96 -49.86
N GLN A 333 14.22 50.58 -48.67
CA GLN A 333 14.82 49.97 -47.48
C GLN A 333 14.02 48.79 -46.95
N MET A 334 12.69 48.90 -46.89
CA MET A 334 11.84 47.77 -46.48
C MET A 334 11.94 46.58 -47.43
N LEU A 335 12.03 46.81 -48.75
CA LEU A 335 12.21 45.73 -49.73
C LEU A 335 13.58 45.04 -49.61
N LYS A 336 14.64 45.78 -49.27
CA LYS A 336 15.96 45.21 -49.00
C LYS A 336 16.01 44.44 -47.68
N GLU A 337 15.35 44.95 -46.65
CA GLU A 337 15.24 44.25 -45.36
C GLU A 337 14.41 42.97 -45.50
N GLU A 338 13.33 42.98 -46.30
CA GLU A 338 12.50 41.80 -46.59
C GLU A 338 13.25 40.76 -47.44
N GLU A 339 14.07 41.20 -48.41
CA GLU A 339 14.92 40.34 -49.22
C GLU A 339 16.08 39.72 -48.41
N GLU A 340 16.67 40.47 -47.47
CA GLU A 340 17.66 39.94 -46.51
C GLU A 340 17.03 38.97 -45.49
N GLU A 341 15.81 39.23 -45.03
CA GLU A 341 15.09 38.35 -44.10
C GLU A 341 14.68 37.03 -44.77
N LEU A 342 14.22 37.07 -46.03
CA LEU A 342 13.95 35.89 -46.84
C LEU A 342 15.22 35.07 -47.13
N ALA A 343 16.35 35.73 -47.42
CA ALA A 343 17.63 35.06 -47.62
C ALA A 343 18.16 34.40 -46.33
N LEU A 344 17.87 34.99 -45.15
CA LEU A 344 18.24 34.41 -43.86
C LEU A 344 17.39 33.16 -43.54
N ILE A 345 16.09 33.19 -43.86
CA ILE A 345 15.17 32.06 -43.70
C ILE A 345 15.57 30.91 -44.64
N GLU A 346 15.89 31.21 -45.90
CA GLU A 346 16.30 30.19 -46.88
C GLU A 346 17.66 29.57 -46.53
N ALA A 347 18.59 30.37 -45.97
CA ALA A 347 19.85 29.86 -45.44
C ALA A 347 19.67 28.99 -44.19
N GLU A 348 18.72 29.34 -43.31
CA GLU A 348 18.36 28.53 -42.14
C GLU A 348 17.69 27.21 -42.56
N GLU A 349 16.83 27.21 -43.59
CA GLU A 349 16.23 26.01 -44.16
C GLU A 349 17.26 25.08 -44.79
N ARG A 350 18.18 25.60 -45.62
CA ARG A 350 19.27 24.78 -46.19
C ARG A 350 20.21 24.26 -45.11
N ALA A 351 20.47 25.02 -44.06
CA ALA A 351 21.26 24.55 -42.92
C ALA A 351 20.53 23.44 -42.13
N ARG A 352 19.19 23.51 -42.01
CA ARG A 352 18.37 22.44 -41.43
C ARG A 352 18.32 21.19 -42.32
N GLU A 353 18.22 21.34 -43.63
CA GLU A 353 18.28 20.20 -44.57
C GLU A 353 19.64 19.50 -44.53
N LEU A 354 20.74 20.25 -44.51
CA LEU A 354 22.09 19.67 -44.42
C LEU A 354 22.32 18.99 -43.06
N ALA A 355 21.74 19.52 -41.98
CA ALA A 355 21.76 18.91 -40.64
C ALA A 355 20.88 17.65 -40.55
N MET A 356 19.80 17.57 -41.33
CA MET A 356 18.93 16.40 -41.40
C MET A 356 19.54 15.29 -42.27
N ALA A 357 20.23 15.65 -43.36
CA ALA A 357 20.92 14.71 -44.25
C ALA A 357 22.18 14.07 -43.62
N ASN A 358 22.85 14.77 -42.70
CA ASN A 358 24.05 14.27 -42.00
C ASN A 358 23.78 13.72 -40.59
N ALA A 359 22.53 13.48 -40.20
CA ALA A 359 22.22 12.93 -38.88
C ALA A 359 22.75 11.49 -38.74
N PRO A 360 23.74 11.21 -37.87
CA PRO A 360 24.20 9.85 -37.64
C PRO A 360 23.06 9.03 -37.04
N LYS A 361 22.86 7.80 -37.54
CA LYS A 361 21.85 6.82 -37.07
C LYS A 361 21.70 6.91 -35.55
N LYS A 362 20.57 7.47 -35.08
CA LYS A 362 20.31 7.73 -33.66
C LYS A 362 20.49 6.44 -32.86
N LYS A 363 21.52 6.40 -32.00
CA LYS A 363 21.68 5.33 -31.00
C LYS A 363 20.36 5.22 -30.22
N LYS A 364 19.82 4.00 -30.12
CA LYS A 364 18.57 3.71 -29.40
C LYS A 364 18.62 4.39 -28.02
N LYS A 365 17.57 5.14 -27.66
CA LYS A 365 17.48 5.81 -26.36
C LYS A 365 17.72 4.77 -25.26
N PRO A 366 18.58 5.03 -24.27
CA PRO A 366 18.83 4.07 -23.20
C PRO A 366 17.52 3.82 -22.43
N VAL A 367 17.12 2.56 -22.35
CA VAL A 367 15.96 2.13 -21.57
C VAL A 367 16.19 2.55 -20.12
N LYS A 368 15.26 3.32 -19.55
CA LYS A 368 15.32 3.75 -18.16
C LYS A 368 14.80 2.63 -17.27
N PHE A 369 15.66 2.13 -16.39
CA PHE A 369 15.30 1.14 -15.39
C PHE A 369 14.97 1.82 -14.04
N PRO A 370 14.08 1.26 -13.20
CA PRO A 370 13.30 0.04 -13.45
C PRO A 370 12.20 0.24 -14.51
N ALA A 371 11.99 -0.75 -15.35
CA ALA A 371 10.98 -0.77 -16.41
C ALA A 371 9.89 -1.81 -16.06
N GLU A 372 8.82 -1.86 -16.85
CA GLU A 372 7.79 -2.89 -16.66
C GLU A 372 8.42 -4.29 -16.84
N ASP A 373 8.18 -5.20 -15.90
CA ASP A 373 8.94 -6.46 -15.79
C ASP A 373 8.83 -7.33 -17.05
N MET A 374 7.67 -7.33 -17.71
CA MET A 374 7.45 -8.05 -18.98
C MET A 374 8.13 -7.39 -20.20
N ASP A 375 8.58 -6.14 -20.11
CA ASP A 375 9.35 -5.46 -21.17
C ASP A 375 10.86 -5.66 -21.02
N VAL A 376 11.31 -6.19 -19.89
CA VAL A 376 12.72 -6.44 -19.63
C VAL A 376 13.11 -7.79 -20.23
N ARG A 377 14.02 -7.77 -21.22
CA ARG A 377 14.63 -8.97 -21.81
C ARG A 377 16.09 -9.10 -21.37
N LEU A 378 16.53 -10.34 -21.15
CA LEU A 378 17.94 -10.64 -20.89
C LEU A 378 18.77 -10.38 -22.15
N THR A 379 19.84 -9.59 -22.01
CA THR A 379 20.80 -9.35 -23.10
C THR A 379 21.73 -10.55 -23.26
N GLU A 380 22.31 -10.73 -24.46
CA GLU A 380 23.29 -11.80 -24.73
C GLU A 380 24.52 -11.74 -23.80
N LYS A 381 24.88 -10.54 -23.32
CA LYS A 381 25.95 -10.37 -22.34
C LYS A 381 25.56 -10.90 -20.95
N GLU A 382 24.30 -10.74 -20.57
CA GLU A 382 23.75 -11.21 -19.28
C GLU A 382 23.54 -12.71 -19.27
N LYS A 383 23.10 -13.29 -20.40
CA LYS A 383 23.04 -14.74 -20.58
C LYS A 383 24.45 -15.37 -20.43
N LYS A 384 25.48 -14.72 -20.99
CA LYS A 384 26.88 -15.15 -20.85
C LYS A 384 27.47 -14.92 -19.46
N SER A 385 26.93 -13.97 -18.69
CA SER A 385 27.36 -13.72 -17.30
C SER A 385 26.62 -14.58 -16.27
N GLY A 386 25.87 -15.60 -16.71
CA GLY A 386 25.19 -16.55 -15.82
C GLY A 386 23.84 -16.10 -15.28
N ALA A 387 23.16 -15.12 -15.90
CA ALA A 387 21.79 -14.80 -15.53
C ALA A 387 20.86 -15.99 -15.90
N SER A 388 20.21 -16.59 -14.91
CA SER A 388 19.30 -17.72 -15.16
C SER A 388 18.10 -17.25 -15.96
N LEU A 389 17.88 -17.88 -17.11
CA LEU A 389 16.69 -17.67 -17.94
C LEU A 389 15.49 -18.43 -17.38
N VAL A 390 15.74 -19.58 -16.76
CA VAL A 390 14.71 -20.52 -16.30
C VAL A 390 14.55 -20.40 -14.79
N ARG A 391 13.30 -20.33 -14.32
CA ARG A 391 12.97 -20.36 -12.90
C ARG A 391 13.20 -21.77 -12.35
N PRO A 392 13.80 -21.92 -11.15
CA PRO A 392 13.85 -23.23 -10.49
C PRO A 392 12.45 -23.80 -10.26
N ILE A 393 12.33 -25.12 -10.31
CA ILE A 393 11.05 -25.82 -10.16
C ILE A 393 10.66 -25.80 -8.67
N PRO A 394 9.53 -25.16 -8.30
CA PRO A 394 9.07 -25.16 -6.92
C PRO A 394 8.44 -26.51 -6.57
N ASN A 395 8.56 -26.91 -5.31
CA ASN A 395 7.93 -28.13 -4.81
C ASN A 395 6.40 -27.94 -4.70
N ARG A 396 5.66 -28.88 -5.29
CA ARG A 396 4.18 -28.89 -5.34
C ARG A 396 3.56 -29.97 -4.45
N ASP A 397 4.37 -30.81 -3.81
CA ASP A 397 3.91 -31.82 -2.86
C ASP A 397 3.58 -31.14 -1.52
N LEU A 398 2.45 -30.45 -1.51
CA LEU A 398 1.98 -29.68 -0.38
C LEU A 398 1.12 -30.55 0.56
N PRO A 399 1.22 -30.36 1.89
CA PRO A 399 0.41 -31.09 2.85
C PRO A 399 -1.09 -30.98 2.56
N PHE A 400 -1.77 -32.13 2.53
CA PHE A 400 -3.23 -32.23 2.41
C PHE A 400 -3.85 -31.72 1.11
N ASP A 401 -3.05 -31.42 0.08
CA ASP A 401 -3.57 -30.95 -1.22
C ASP A 401 -4.45 -32.03 -1.92
N SER A 402 -4.17 -33.30 -1.67
CA SER A 402 -4.99 -34.44 -2.13
C SER A 402 -6.36 -34.55 -1.45
N CYS A 403 -6.60 -33.83 -0.35
CA CYS A 403 -7.83 -33.94 0.44
C CYS A 403 -8.98 -33.06 -0.09
N GLY A 404 -8.73 -32.21 -1.09
CA GLY A 404 -9.72 -31.37 -1.72
C GLY A 404 -9.20 -29.96 -2.03
N PRO A 405 -9.87 -29.21 -2.92
CA PRO A 405 -9.45 -27.86 -3.27
C PRO A 405 -9.52 -26.93 -2.05
N GLY A 406 -8.46 -26.15 -1.82
CA GLY A 406 -8.40 -25.15 -0.76
C GLY A 406 -8.05 -25.69 0.64
N VAL A 407 -7.92 -27.00 0.83
CA VAL A 407 -7.59 -27.59 2.15
C VAL A 407 -6.20 -27.14 2.64
N PHE A 408 -5.20 -27.10 1.76
CA PHE A 408 -3.87 -26.59 2.08
C PHE A 408 -3.91 -25.10 2.49
N GLU A 409 -4.73 -24.29 1.84
CA GLU A 409 -4.89 -22.87 2.19
C GLU A 409 -5.50 -22.70 3.58
N SER A 410 -6.56 -23.45 3.90
CA SER A 410 -7.15 -23.48 5.23
C SER A 410 -6.15 -23.94 6.30
N PHE A 411 -5.34 -24.96 6.00
CA PHE A 411 -4.28 -25.46 6.88
C PHE A 411 -3.20 -24.40 7.14
N LEU A 412 -2.73 -23.73 6.09
CA LEU A 412 -1.71 -22.69 6.21
C LEU A 412 -2.25 -21.47 6.98
N MET A 413 -3.51 -21.10 6.73
CA MET A 413 -4.14 -19.96 7.39
C MET A 413 -4.48 -20.24 8.85
N SER A 414 -4.97 -21.44 9.19
CA SER A 414 -5.20 -21.83 10.59
C SER A 414 -3.90 -21.86 11.39
N TRP A 415 -2.83 -22.42 10.81
CA TRP A 415 -1.50 -22.37 11.43
C TRP A 415 -1.03 -20.92 11.62
N ASN A 416 -1.10 -20.10 10.56
CA ASN A 416 -0.64 -18.72 10.61
C ASN A 416 -1.43 -17.92 11.65
N PHE A 417 -2.74 -18.15 11.78
CA PHE A 417 -3.56 -17.51 12.82
C PHE A 417 -3.09 -17.88 14.23
N LEU A 418 -2.96 -19.18 14.53
CA LEU A 418 -2.48 -19.67 15.83
C LEU A 418 -1.07 -19.15 16.16
N HIS A 419 -0.22 -19.04 15.14
CA HIS A 419 1.16 -18.56 15.26
C HIS A 419 1.24 -17.03 15.46
N VAL A 420 0.46 -16.26 14.70
CA VAL A 420 0.46 -14.78 14.77
C VAL A 420 -0.20 -14.30 16.05
N PHE A 421 -1.32 -14.92 16.44
CA PHE A 421 -2.10 -14.56 17.63
C PHE A 421 -1.73 -15.40 18.86
N SER A 422 -0.53 -15.96 18.89
CA SER A 422 -0.09 -16.84 19.98
C SER A 422 -0.13 -16.16 21.36
N ALA A 423 0.14 -14.85 21.42
CA ALA A 423 0.09 -14.07 22.66
C ALA A 423 -1.35 -13.91 23.22
N PRO A 424 -2.34 -13.37 22.47
CA PRO A 424 -3.72 -13.29 22.97
C PRO A 424 -4.38 -14.66 23.14
N LEU A 425 -3.95 -15.69 22.42
CA LEU A 425 -4.40 -17.07 22.57
C LEU A 425 -3.73 -17.81 23.75
N ASN A 426 -2.72 -17.21 24.39
CA ASN A 426 -1.92 -17.85 25.44
C ASN A 426 -1.32 -19.20 25.00
N LEU A 427 -0.88 -19.25 23.74
CA LEU A 427 -0.39 -20.45 23.07
C LEU A 427 1.09 -20.27 22.74
N SER A 428 1.91 -21.23 23.15
CA SER A 428 3.34 -21.22 22.80
C SER A 428 3.49 -21.46 21.30
N THR A 429 4.47 -20.81 20.66
CA THR A 429 4.72 -21.01 19.23
C THR A 429 5.18 -22.44 18.93
N PHE A 430 4.88 -22.89 17.71
CA PHE A 430 5.27 -24.17 17.13
C PHE A 430 5.48 -24.01 15.63
N THR A 431 6.19 -24.97 15.05
CA THR A 431 6.51 -25.01 13.62
C THR A 431 5.34 -25.52 12.78
N LEU A 432 5.35 -25.21 11.48
CA LEU A 432 4.34 -25.72 10.55
C LEU A 432 4.40 -27.25 10.43
N ASP A 433 5.60 -27.83 10.49
CA ASP A 433 5.80 -29.28 10.45
C ASP A 433 5.20 -29.96 11.69
N GLU A 434 5.40 -29.41 12.90
CA GLU A 434 4.78 -29.93 14.13
C GLU A 434 3.25 -29.89 14.04
N TYR A 435 2.68 -28.83 13.45
CA TYR A 435 1.25 -28.70 13.24
C TYR A 435 0.72 -29.73 12.23
N GLU A 436 1.45 -29.97 11.13
CA GLU A 436 1.09 -31.01 10.16
C GLU A 436 1.01 -32.40 10.81
N HIS A 437 2.05 -32.78 11.56
CA HIS A 437 2.10 -34.08 12.23
C HIS A 437 1.02 -34.20 13.32
N ALA A 438 0.75 -33.12 14.05
CA ALA A 438 -0.32 -33.08 15.03
C ALA A 438 -1.71 -33.28 14.43
N LEU A 439 -1.98 -32.76 13.23
CA LEU A 439 -3.25 -32.98 12.54
C LEU A 439 -3.40 -34.42 12.01
N ARG A 440 -2.30 -35.05 11.61
CA ARG A 440 -2.25 -36.47 11.20
C ARG A 440 -2.38 -37.44 12.38
N HIS A 441 -2.23 -36.96 13.61
CA HIS A 441 -2.36 -37.79 14.80
C HIS A 441 -3.77 -38.38 14.91
N SER A 442 -3.84 -39.71 15.02
CA SER A 442 -5.08 -40.49 14.96
C SER A 442 -5.32 -41.41 16.16
N THR A 443 -4.49 -41.32 17.20
CA THR A 443 -4.61 -42.15 18.41
C THR A 443 -5.22 -41.34 19.55
N THR A 444 -6.02 -41.97 20.40
CA THR A 444 -6.59 -41.32 21.59
C THR A 444 -5.59 -41.30 22.75
N ASP A 445 -4.89 -42.42 22.96
CA ASP A 445 -3.81 -42.54 23.95
C ASP A 445 -2.50 -42.88 23.21
N PRO A 446 -1.48 -42.01 23.27
CA PRO A 446 -1.41 -40.77 24.05
C PRO A 446 -2.05 -39.55 23.36
N PRO A 447 -2.63 -38.59 24.11
CA PRO A 447 -3.28 -37.42 23.54
C PRO A 447 -2.27 -36.41 22.96
N CYS A 448 -2.66 -35.76 21.86
CA CYS A 448 -1.85 -34.71 21.25
C CYS A 448 -2.10 -33.35 21.95
N ALA A 449 -1.18 -32.96 22.83
CA ALA A 449 -1.25 -31.70 23.57
C ALA A 449 -1.39 -30.47 22.65
N LEU A 450 -0.74 -30.47 21.48
CA LEU A 450 -0.80 -29.36 20.53
C LEU A 450 -2.22 -29.12 20.00
N ILE A 451 -2.94 -30.18 19.62
CA ILE A 451 -4.32 -30.08 19.13
C ILE A 451 -5.26 -29.68 20.25
N THR A 452 -5.15 -30.30 21.42
CA THR A 452 -5.98 -29.99 22.60
C THR A 452 -5.84 -28.52 23.00
N GLU A 453 -4.61 -28.03 23.20
CA GLU A 453 -4.36 -26.65 23.62
C GLU A 453 -4.76 -25.64 22.53
N SER A 454 -4.60 -25.99 21.24
CA SER A 454 -5.04 -25.12 20.14
C SER A 454 -6.56 -24.92 20.12
N HIS A 455 -7.34 -25.99 20.27
CA HIS A 455 -8.81 -25.89 20.32
C HIS A 455 -9.28 -25.16 21.59
N GLN A 456 -8.70 -25.50 22.74
CA GLN A 456 -9.01 -24.82 24.00
C GLN A 456 -8.70 -23.33 23.95
N ALA A 457 -7.57 -22.94 23.35
CA ALA A 457 -7.20 -21.53 23.19
C ALA A 457 -8.21 -20.77 22.31
N LEU A 458 -8.60 -21.35 21.18
CA LEU A 458 -9.59 -20.76 20.28
C LEU A 458 -10.96 -20.60 20.96
N MET A 459 -11.47 -21.69 21.56
CA MET A 459 -12.75 -21.67 22.28
C MET A 459 -12.75 -20.69 23.47
N SER A 460 -11.63 -20.54 24.16
CA SER A 460 -11.50 -19.64 25.32
C SER A 460 -11.70 -18.18 24.94
N VAL A 461 -11.23 -17.80 23.75
CA VAL A 461 -11.41 -16.45 23.20
C VAL A 461 -12.87 -16.20 22.76
N LEU A 462 -13.58 -17.25 22.35
CA LEU A 462 -14.99 -17.18 21.94
C LEU A 462 -15.97 -17.16 23.12
N ARG A 463 -15.58 -17.65 24.31
CA ARG A 463 -16.46 -17.74 25.50
C ARG A 463 -17.17 -16.44 25.89
N ASN A 464 -16.55 -15.28 25.63
CA ASN A 464 -17.11 -13.98 26.01
C ASN A 464 -17.75 -13.21 24.82
N GLN A 465 -17.86 -13.85 23.66
CA GLN A 465 -18.63 -13.29 22.54
C GLN A 465 -20.13 -13.46 22.84
N GLN A 466 -20.92 -12.49 22.40
CA GLN A 466 -22.34 -12.49 22.68
C GLN A 466 -23.00 -13.58 21.83
N ALA A 467 -23.30 -14.73 22.44
CA ALA A 467 -23.98 -15.83 21.78
C ALA A 467 -25.29 -15.31 21.16
N ALA A 468 -25.62 -15.78 19.95
CA ALA A 468 -26.88 -15.44 19.32
C ALA A 468 -28.04 -15.90 20.21
N LYS A 469 -29.13 -15.13 20.27
CA LYS A 469 -30.33 -15.50 21.04
C LYS A 469 -30.93 -16.85 20.62
N HIS A 470 -30.61 -17.31 19.41
CA HIS A 470 -30.97 -18.60 18.85
C HIS A 470 -29.69 -19.29 18.37
N HIS A 471 -29.47 -20.53 18.78
CA HIS A 471 -28.31 -21.35 18.38
C HIS A 471 -28.33 -21.55 16.84
N PRO A 472 -27.39 -20.95 16.08
CA PRO A 472 -27.43 -20.95 14.61
C PRO A 472 -27.41 -22.36 14.01
N ALA A 473 -26.71 -23.30 14.64
CA ALA A 473 -26.64 -24.68 14.18
C ALA A 473 -28.01 -25.35 14.26
N VAL A 474 -28.72 -25.12 15.37
CA VAL A 474 -30.05 -25.66 15.63
C VAL A 474 -31.04 -25.11 14.60
N VAL A 475 -31.06 -23.79 14.40
CA VAL A 475 -31.95 -23.14 13.44
C VAL A 475 -31.67 -23.61 12.02
N SER A 476 -30.40 -23.70 11.63
CA SER A 476 -29.99 -24.09 10.28
C SER A 476 -30.30 -25.56 9.99
N LEU A 477 -30.04 -26.46 10.94
CA LEU A 477 -30.36 -27.89 10.80
C LEU A 477 -31.87 -28.15 10.78
N MET A 478 -32.67 -27.43 11.58
CA MET A 478 -34.14 -27.54 11.54
C MET A 478 -34.75 -27.10 10.20
N ASN A 479 -34.13 -26.12 9.53
CA ASN A 479 -34.61 -25.58 8.26
C ASN A 479 -34.10 -26.37 7.03
N THR A 480 -33.23 -27.36 7.22
CA THR A 480 -32.67 -28.16 6.13
C THR A 480 -33.43 -29.47 6.02
N GLU A 481 -33.97 -29.78 4.84
CA GLU A 481 -34.61 -31.08 4.61
C GLU A 481 -33.56 -32.19 4.59
N ASP A 482 -33.85 -33.31 5.26
CA ASP A 482 -32.97 -34.48 5.28
C ASP A 482 -32.82 -35.06 3.86
N GLY A 483 -31.60 -35.10 3.35
CA GLY A 483 -31.27 -35.64 2.04
C GLY A 483 -31.20 -37.16 2.01
N PRO A 484 -31.19 -37.80 0.82
CA PRO A 484 -31.09 -39.26 0.69
C PRO A 484 -29.75 -39.84 1.16
N GLU A 485 -28.72 -39.00 1.32
CA GLU A 485 -27.39 -39.38 1.85
C GLU A 485 -27.31 -39.24 3.38
N ASP A 486 -28.31 -38.61 4.01
CA ASP A 486 -28.31 -38.37 5.44
C ASP A 486 -28.71 -39.61 6.22
N VAL A 487 -27.73 -40.16 6.94
CA VAL A 487 -27.93 -41.39 7.70
C VAL A 487 -28.79 -41.10 8.94
N VAL A 488 -28.55 -40.00 9.66
CA VAL A 488 -29.26 -39.58 10.90
C VAL A 488 -30.27 -38.48 10.56
N SER A 489 -31.45 -38.49 11.17
CA SER A 489 -32.45 -37.42 10.99
C SER A 489 -32.03 -36.13 11.70
N SER A 490 -32.48 -34.99 11.19
CA SER A 490 -32.17 -33.69 11.81
C SER A 490 -32.65 -33.61 13.27
N GLU A 491 -33.80 -34.19 13.60
CA GLU A 491 -34.35 -34.19 14.97
C GLU A 491 -33.49 -35.01 15.95
N GLU A 492 -33.02 -36.20 15.53
CA GLU A 492 -32.17 -37.06 16.37
C GLU A 492 -30.79 -36.44 16.59
N LEU A 493 -30.22 -35.84 15.54
CA LEU A 493 -28.95 -35.12 15.63
C LEU A 493 -29.02 -33.94 16.60
N LEU A 494 -30.10 -33.15 16.55
CA LEU A 494 -30.31 -32.00 17.41
C LEU A 494 -30.46 -32.38 18.88
N ARG A 495 -31.18 -33.48 19.17
CA ARG A 495 -31.32 -33.99 20.54
C ARG A 495 -29.96 -34.35 21.14
N ARG A 496 -29.11 -35.07 20.39
CA ARG A 496 -27.78 -35.46 20.87
C ARG A 496 -26.82 -34.26 21.01
N ILE A 497 -26.95 -33.25 20.15
CA ILE A 497 -26.20 -31.99 20.27
C ILE A 497 -26.57 -31.26 21.57
N GLU A 498 -27.85 -31.27 21.97
CA GLU A 498 -28.29 -30.68 23.23
C GLU A 498 -27.77 -31.45 24.44
N ASP A 499 -27.79 -32.79 24.39
CA ASP A 499 -27.29 -33.64 25.48
C ASP A 499 -25.79 -33.43 25.78
N VAL A 500 -24.97 -33.22 24.74
CA VAL A 500 -23.51 -33.12 24.86
C VAL A 500 -23.00 -31.68 24.90
N GLY A 501 -23.58 -30.80 24.09
CA GLY A 501 -23.08 -29.45 23.83
C GLY A 501 -23.60 -28.37 24.80
N ASN A 502 -24.27 -28.75 25.89
CA ASN A 502 -24.75 -27.79 26.89
C ASN A 502 -23.61 -27.35 27.82
N THR A 503 -23.64 -26.09 28.25
CA THR A 503 -22.72 -25.51 29.25
C THR A 503 -21.21 -25.59 28.93
N TRP A 504 -20.84 -25.70 27.65
CA TRP A 504 -19.44 -25.82 27.21
C TRP A 504 -18.51 -24.68 27.70
N GLU A 505 -19.05 -23.48 27.90
CA GLU A 505 -18.31 -22.33 28.45
C GLU A 505 -17.74 -22.58 29.85
N MET A 506 -18.43 -23.38 30.66
CA MET A 506 -18.00 -23.74 32.02
C MET A 506 -17.07 -24.96 32.02
N GLY A 507 -17.21 -25.86 31.05
CA GLY A 507 -16.37 -27.06 30.90
C GLY A 507 -14.92 -26.78 30.50
N LEU A 508 -14.67 -25.72 29.73
CA LEU A 508 -13.37 -25.41 29.11
C LEU A 508 -12.17 -25.21 30.08
N ASN A 509 -12.44 -24.95 31.37
CA ASN A 509 -11.42 -24.73 32.41
C ASN A 509 -11.56 -25.66 33.62
N ALA A 510 -12.55 -26.55 33.64
CA ALA A 510 -12.77 -27.45 34.76
C ALA A 510 -11.70 -28.55 34.70
N ALA A 511 -10.76 -28.54 35.65
CA ALA A 511 -9.68 -29.51 35.77
C ALA A 511 -10.20 -30.98 35.78
N GLY A 512 -10.38 -31.56 34.60
CA GLY A 512 -10.78 -32.95 34.39
C GLY A 512 -12.27 -33.28 34.57
N ARG A 513 -13.22 -32.34 34.39
CA ARG A 513 -14.67 -32.68 34.45
C ARG A 513 -15.31 -32.95 33.10
N GLU A 514 -14.92 -32.24 32.04
CA GLU A 514 -15.45 -32.43 30.69
C GLU A 514 -14.32 -32.41 29.66
N PRO A 515 -14.35 -33.32 28.67
CA PRO A 515 -13.42 -33.31 27.56
C PRO A 515 -13.61 -32.07 26.67
N TRP A 516 -12.53 -31.59 26.06
CA TRP A 516 -12.60 -30.41 25.20
C TRP A 516 -13.37 -30.68 23.91
N GLU A 517 -13.46 -31.95 23.48
CA GLU A 517 -14.21 -32.44 22.34
C GLU A 517 -15.73 -32.23 22.53
N SER A 518 -16.25 -32.43 23.74
CA SER A 518 -17.65 -32.10 24.07
C SER A 518 -17.87 -30.60 24.09
N CYS A 519 -16.90 -29.83 24.61
CA CYS A 519 -16.97 -28.37 24.54
C CYS A 519 -16.98 -27.83 23.10
N LEU A 520 -16.24 -28.49 22.18
CA LEU A 520 -16.22 -28.15 20.77
C LEU A 520 -17.61 -28.29 20.14
N ILE A 521 -18.36 -29.34 20.47
CA ILE A 521 -19.73 -29.52 19.97
C ILE A 521 -20.64 -28.39 20.44
N GLY A 522 -20.53 -27.99 21.71
CA GLY A 522 -21.26 -26.82 22.23
C GLY A 522 -20.87 -25.51 21.54
N CYS A 523 -19.59 -25.31 21.27
CA CYS A 523 -19.11 -24.14 20.54
C CYS A 523 -19.66 -24.11 19.10
N LEU A 524 -19.62 -25.23 18.37
CA LEU A 524 -20.20 -25.33 17.03
C LEU A 524 -21.72 -25.12 17.05
N LYS A 525 -22.43 -25.61 18.08
CA LYS A 525 -23.87 -25.38 18.27
C LYS A 525 -24.21 -23.88 18.33
N ASP A 526 -23.38 -23.10 19.03
CA ASP A 526 -23.66 -21.69 19.33
C ASP A 526 -23.24 -20.71 18.22
N TYR A 527 -22.30 -21.10 17.35
CA TYR A 527 -21.74 -20.20 16.34
C TYR A 527 -21.88 -20.68 14.89
N ALA A 528 -21.90 -21.99 14.63
CA ALA A 528 -21.90 -22.52 13.26
C ALA A 528 -23.30 -22.65 12.67
N SER A 529 -23.42 -22.44 11.36
CA SER A 529 -24.61 -22.75 10.55
C SER A 529 -24.18 -23.52 9.30
N ILE A 530 -25.11 -24.16 8.59
CA ILE A 530 -24.78 -24.85 7.33
C ILE A 530 -24.28 -23.86 6.27
N ASP A 531 -24.77 -22.62 6.27
CA ASP A 531 -24.31 -21.58 5.33
C ASP A 531 -22.87 -21.15 5.60
N THR A 532 -22.50 -21.04 6.88
CA THR A 532 -21.16 -20.58 7.30
C THR A 532 -20.15 -21.72 7.39
N PHE A 533 -20.62 -22.93 7.67
CA PHE A 533 -19.83 -24.15 7.78
C PHE A 533 -20.55 -25.32 7.09
N PRO A 534 -20.39 -25.49 5.77
CA PRO A 534 -21.16 -26.47 4.98
C PRO A 534 -21.00 -27.94 5.44
N ARG A 535 -19.86 -28.27 6.05
CA ARG A 535 -19.56 -29.62 6.56
C ARG A 535 -20.09 -29.86 7.98
N LEU A 536 -20.80 -28.90 8.59
CA LEU A 536 -21.31 -28.95 9.95
C LEU A 536 -22.07 -30.24 10.24
N ARG A 537 -23.06 -30.58 9.41
CA ARG A 537 -23.90 -31.77 9.60
C ARG A 537 -23.08 -33.06 9.56
N ALA A 538 -22.20 -33.21 8.58
CA ALA A 538 -21.36 -34.40 8.41
C ALA A 538 -20.41 -34.59 9.59
N ILE A 539 -19.80 -33.50 10.07
CA ILE A 539 -18.86 -33.51 11.20
C ILE A 539 -19.59 -33.86 12.50
N LEU A 540 -20.72 -33.20 12.80
CA LEU A 540 -21.49 -33.49 14.01
C LEU A 540 -22.03 -34.92 14.01
N THR A 541 -22.49 -35.41 12.86
CA THR A 541 -22.96 -36.80 12.71
C THR A 541 -21.83 -37.79 12.99
N TYR A 542 -20.63 -37.54 12.47
CA TYR A 542 -19.46 -38.40 12.71
C TYR A 542 -19.03 -38.40 14.18
N LEU A 543 -19.02 -37.24 14.83
CA LEU A 543 -18.58 -37.10 16.22
C LEU A 543 -19.58 -37.70 17.22
N LEU A 544 -20.88 -37.68 16.92
CA LEU A 544 -21.93 -38.06 17.86
C LEU A 544 -22.49 -39.48 17.66
N PHE A 545 -22.32 -40.07 16.48
CA PHE A 545 -22.89 -41.37 16.13
C PHE A 545 -21.84 -42.33 15.54
N ASP A 546 -21.96 -43.62 15.87
CA ASP A 546 -21.23 -44.66 15.17
C ASP A 546 -21.92 -44.98 13.83
N THR A 547 -21.19 -44.74 12.74
CA THR A 547 -21.67 -44.94 11.36
C THR A 547 -20.98 -46.13 10.68
N SER A 548 -20.19 -46.91 11.43
CA SER A 548 -19.43 -48.05 10.90
C SER A 548 -20.31 -49.23 10.48
N ASP A 549 -21.56 -49.31 10.98
CA ASP A 549 -22.49 -50.40 10.69
C ASP A 549 -23.47 -50.01 9.57
N ARG A 550 -23.00 -50.07 8.32
CA ARG A 550 -23.85 -49.90 7.12
C ARG A 550 -24.50 -51.25 6.77
N PRO A 551 -25.80 -51.49 7.02
CA PRO A 551 -26.47 -52.57 6.31
C PRO A 551 -26.50 -52.22 4.81
N PRO A 552 -26.16 -53.16 3.90
CA PRO A 552 -26.12 -52.88 2.47
C PRO A 552 -27.52 -52.44 2.00
N ALA A 553 -27.56 -51.33 1.26
CA ALA A 553 -28.77 -50.76 0.68
C ALA A 553 -29.49 -51.84 -0.15
N LYS A 554 -30.58 -52.40 0.38
CA LYS A 554 -31.48 -53.25 -0.39
C LYS A 554 -32.38 -52.35 -1.23
N ASN A 555 -32.10 -52.33 -2.53
CA ASN A 555 -33.04 -51.88 -3.55
C ASN A 555 -34.35 -52.68 -3.43
N GLY A 556 -35.46 -51.99 -3.14
CA GLY A 556 -36.78 -52.59 -3.25
C GLY A 556 -37.82 -51.86 -2.41
N ARG A 557 -38.73 -51.16 -3.10
CA ARG A 557 -40.00 -50.67 -2.54
C ARG A 557 -40.68 -51.78 -1.73
N ALA A 558 -40.77 -51.61 -0.42
CA ALA A 558 -41.76 -52.29 0.40
C ALA A 558 -42.35 -51.25 1.37
N LYS A 559 -43.69 -51.17 1.38
CA LYS A 559 -44.48 -50.41 2.35
C LYS A 559 -44.07 -50.83 3.77
N VAL A 560 -43.81 -49.85 4.64
CA VAL A 560 -43.59 -50.09 6.07
C VAL A 560 -44.79 -49.52 6.82
N GLU A 561 -45.51 -50.40 7.52
CA GLU A 561 -46.48 -50.05 8.56
C GLU A 561 -45.74 -49.57 9.82
N PRO A 562 -46.36 -48.71 10.67
CA PRO A 562 -45.66 -48.04 11.74
C PRO A 562 -46.01 -48.65 13.11
N GLU A 563 -45.20 -49.56 13.66
CA GLU A 563 -45.21 -49.84 15.11
C GLU A 563 -43.81 -50.22 15.66
N GLN A 564 -43.26 -49.28 16.45
CA GLN A 564 -42.46 -49.43 17.68
C GLN A 564 -41.41 -50.57 17.80
N SER A 565 -40.12 -50.21 17.75
CA SER A 565 -39.13 -50.60 18.77
C SER A 565 -37.82 -49.83 18.57
N GLU A 566 -37.34 -49.23 19.66
CA GLU A 566 -36.07 -48.53 19.88
C GLU A 566 -34.85 -49.33 19.37
N TRP A 567 -34.45 -49.11 18.12
CA TRP A 567 -33.06 -49.30 17.72
C TRP A 567 -32.37 -47.95 17.86
N SER A 568 -32.13 -47.52 19.09
CA SER A 568 -31.21 -46.42 19.37
C SER A 568 -29.86 -46.79 18.79
N ARG A 569 -29.45 -46.09 17.74
CA ARG A 569 -28.16 -46.34 17.08
C ARG A 569 -27.03 -46.19 18.10
N PRO A 570 -25.92 -46.93 17.96
CA PRO A 570 -24.79 -46.80 18.87
C PRO A 570 -24.29 -45.34 18.85
N LEU A 571 -24.46 -44.67 19.99
CA LEU A 571 -23.91 -43.34 20.22
C LEU A 571 -22.40 -43.44 20.32
N ALA A 572 -21.71 -42.45 19.79
CA ALA A 572 -20.27 -42.35 19.91
C ALA A 572 -19.88 -41.26 20.90
N GLU A 573 -18.77 -41.47 21.59
CA GLU A 573 -18.17 -40.44 22.44
C GLU A 573 -17.23 -39.56 21.61
N PRO A 574 -17.35 -38.22 21.67
CA PRO A 574 -16.56 -37.30 20.86
C PRO A 574 -15.04 -37.48 21.04
N GLU A 575 -14.60 -37.87 22.23
CA GLU A 575 -13.19 -38.12 22.61
C GLU A 575 -12.53 -39.20 21.73
N ASP A 576 -13.24 -40.29 21.47
CA ASP A 576 -12.73 -41.41 20.67
C ASP A 576 -12.83 -41.15 19.16
N ARG A 577 -13.73 -40.23 18.77
CA ARG A 577 -14.03 -39.95 17.37
C ARG A 577 -13.23 -38.81 16.80
N TYR A 578 -12.91 -37.78 17.59
CA TYR A 578 -12.13 -36.65 17.08
C TYR A 578 -10.75 -37.07 16.51
N PRO A 579 -9.95 -37.93 17.15
CA PRO A 579 -8.66 -38.38 16.59
C PRO A 579 -8.82 -39.10 15.25
N THR A 580 -9.91 -39.83 15.04
CA THR A 580 -10.18 -40.57 13.79
C THR A 580 -10.85 -39.74 12.71
N LEU A 581 -11.25 -38.50 13.02
CA LEU A 581 -11.88 -37.58 12.06
C LEU A 581 -10.96 -37.32 10.86
N PRO A 582 -11.49 -37.26 9.62
CA PRO A 582 -10.71 -36.89 8.45
C PRO A 582 -9.94 -35.59 8.65
N VAL A 583 -8.69 -35.54 8.18
CA VAL A 583 -7.81 -34.37 8.41
C VAL A 583 -8.38 -33.10 7.76
N SER A 584 -9.07 -33.22 6.63
CA SER A 584 -9.79 -32.11 5.99
C SER A 584 -10.83 -31.48 6.91
N ASP A 585 -11.57 -32.29 7.65
CA ASP A 585 -12.61 -31.83 8.57
C ASP A 585 -11.98 -31.23 9.85
N LYS A 586 -10.87 -31.81 10.36
CA LYS A 586 -10.08 -31.20 11.46
C LYS A 586 -9.57 -29.80 11.09
N ILE A 587 -9.03 -29.64 9.89
CA ILE A 587 -8.55 -28.36 9.37
C ILE A 587 -9.72 -27.38 9.23
N ALA A 588 -10.85 -27.84 8.69
CA ALA A 588 -12.03 -27.00 8.50
C ALA A 588 -12.57 -26.46 9.84
N ILE A 589 -12.60 -27.28 10.90
CA ILE A 589 -12.96 -26.86 12.26
C ILE A 589 -12.00 -25.77 12.76
N LEU A 590 -10.69 -26.01 12.69
CA LEU A 590 -9.69 -25.07 13.18
C LEU A 590 -9.68 -23.75 12.41
N ALA A 591 -9.83 -23.80 11.08
CA ALA A 591 -9.95 -22.62 10.23
C ALA A 591 -11.21 -21.81 10.57
N TYR A 592 -12.35 -22.49 10.72
CA TYR A 592 -13.62 -21.85 11.10
C TYR A 592 -13.54 -21.17 12.48
N LEU A 593 -12.97 -21.85 13.48
CA LEU A 593 -12.76 -21.26 14.81
C LEU A 593 -11.77 -20.08 14.79
N ALA A 594 -10.75 -20.11 13.93
CA ALA A 594 -9.84 -18.99 13.71
C ALA A 594 -10.58 -17.79 13.11
N ASP A 595 -11.44 -18.00 12.11
CA ASP A 595 -12.24 -16.95 11.49
C ASP A 595 -13.21 -16.28 12.49
N LEU A 596 -13.85 -17.07 13.35
CA LEU A 596 -14.66 -16.53 14.47
C LEU A 596 -13.79 -15.77 15.47
N GLY A 597 -12.59 -16.28 15.75
CA GLY A 597 -11.62 -15.70 16.65
C GLY A 597 -11.15 -14.32 16.21
N ILE A 598 -11.02 -14.07 14.90
CA ILE A 598 -10.65 -12.75 14.36
C ILE A 598 -11.56 -11.65 14.90
N ALA A 599 -12.88 -11.89 14.98
CA ALA A 599 -13.87 -10.92 15.45
C ALA A 599 -13.94 -10.77 16.99
N SER A 600 -13.05 -11.44 17.74
CA SER A 600 -13.10 -11.46 19.20
C SER A 600 -12.47 -10.21 19.83
N LYS A 601 -13.02 -9.80 20.98
CA LYS A 601 -12.50 -8.63 21.73
C LYS A 601 -11.02 -8.76 22.12
N PRO A 602 -10.52 -9.91 22.62
CA PRO A 602 -9.10 -10.06 22.96
C PRO A 602 -8.17 -9.88 21.75
N ILE A 603 -8.56 -10.40 20.58
CA ILE A 603 -7.76 -10.29 19.35
C ILE A 603 -7.81 -8.87 18.79
N HIS A 604 -8.98 -8.24 18.74
CA HIS A 604 -9.10 -6.82 18.33
C HIS A 604 -8.26 -5.90 19.22
N HIS A 605 -8.33 -6.08 20.54
CA HIS A 605 -7.51 -5.29 21.47
C HIS A 605 -6.00 -5.51 21.23
N TYR A 606 -5.59 -6.74 20.93
CA TYR A 606 -4.21 -7.04 20.57
C TYR A 606 -3.79 -6.37 19.24
N MET A 607 -4.66 -6.35 18.23
CA MET A 607 -4.42 -5.68 16.95
C MET A 607 -4.21 -4.17 17.16
N ASP A 608 -5.08 -3.50 17.94
CA ASP A 608 -4.96 -2.07 18.25
C ASP A 608 -3.65 -1.75 19.00
N ASN A 609 -3.26 -2.60 19.94
CA ASN A 609 -1.99 -2.48 20.65
C ASN A 609 -0.78 -2.63 19.70
N CYS A 610 -0.86 -3.54 18.73
CA CYS A 610 0.18 -3.72 17.71
C CYS A 610 0.30 -2.49 16.81
N GLU A 611 -0.81 -1.88 16.40
CA GLU A 611 -0.79 -0.63 15.60
C GLU A 611 -0.18 0.55 16.37
N THR A 612 -0.46 0.63 17.67
CA THR A 612 0.12 1.65 18.56
C THR A 612 1.63 1.47 18.66
N LYS A 613 2.11 0.24 18.94
CA LYS A 613 3.53 -0.09 18.98
C LYS A 613 4.24 0.14 17.65
N LEU A 614 3.59 -0.18 16.52
CA LEU A 614 4.13 0.13 15.19
C LEU A 614 4.35 1.64 15.01
N THR A 615 3.47 2.47 15.57
CA THR A 615 3.60 3.93 15.51
C THR A 615 4.77 4.43 16.38
N GLU A 616 5.00 3.81 17.53
CA GLU A 616 6.16 4.09 18.38
C GLU A 616 7.47 3.67 17.71
N LEU A 617 7.54 2.46 17.16
CA LEU A 617 8.70 1.97 16.40
C LEU A 617 9.01 2.83 15.17
N ARG A 618 8.00 3.44 14.52
CA ARG A 618 8.22 4.41 13.43
C ARG A 618 8.95 5.65 13.94
N LYS A 619 8.61 6.15 15.12
CA LYS A 619 9.29 7.30 15.75
C LYS A 619 10.71 6.93 16.15
N GLU A 620 10.89 5.80 16.81
CA GLU A 620 12.20 5.29 17.22
C GLU A 620 13.12 5.07 16.01
N LYS A 621 12.60 4.48 14.93
CA LYS A 621 13.34 4.31 13.66
C LYS A 621 13.80 5.64 13.08
N ILE A 622 12.97 6.68 13.13
CA ILE A 622 13.34 8.02 12.64
C ILE A 622 14.44 8.61 13.51
N GLU A 623 14.35 8.44 14.83
CA GLU A 623 15.35 8.93 15.78
C GLU A 623 16.70 8.25 15.62
N VAL A 624 16.74 6.91 15.55
CA VAL A 624 17.95 6.13 15.31
C VAL A 624 18.60 6.51 13.98
N ASN A 625 17.82 6.70 12.91
CA ASN A 625 18.36 7.16 11.63
C ASN A 625 18.91 8.59 11.69
N ARG A 626 18.29 9.48 12.48
CA ARG A 626 18.82 10.83 12.74
C ARG A 626 20.14 10.77 13.51
N GLU A 627 20.23 9.95 14.55
CA GLU A 627 21.47 9.73 15.30
C GLU A 627 22.58 9.15 14.42
N LYS A 628 22.26 8.15 13.58
CA LYS A 628 23.19 7.57 12.62
C LYS A 628 23.71 8.61 11.64
N LYS A 629 22.84 9.49 11.11
CA LYS A 629 23.25 10.59 10.24
C LYS A 629 24.19 11.58 10.98
N ASN A 630 23.87 11.94 12.22
CA ASN A 630 24.73 12.81 13.04
C ASN A 630 26.09 12.16 13.33
N LEU A 631 26.15 10.85 13.57
CA LEU A 631 27.41 10.12 13.75
C LEU A 631 28.21 10.07 12.46
N ALA A 632 27.56 9.85 11.30
CA ALA A 632 28.21 9.89 10.00
C ALA A 632 28.80 11.27 9.67
N GLU A 633 28.09 12.36 10.00
CA GLU A 633 28.60 13.74 9.87
C GLU A 633 29.82 13.96 10.79
N LYS A 634 29.81 13.44 12.02
CA LYS A 634 30.97 13.48 12.93
C LYS A 634 32.15 12.67 12.38
N MET A 635 31.93 11.48 11.83
CA MET A 635 32.99 10.69 11.20
C MET A 635 33.60 11.42 10.01
N SER A 636 32.76 12.00 9.15
CA SER A 636 33.23 12.83 8.02
C SER A 636 34.06 14.02 8.49
N ALA A 637 33.67 14.68 9.58
CA ALA A 637 34.41 15.80 10.14
C ALA A 637 35.76 15.38 10.75
N VAL A 638 35.88 14.16 11.32
CA VAL A 638 37.15 13.62 11.81
C VAL A 638 38.08 13.29 10.64
N VAL A 639 37.57 12.69 9.57
CA VAL A 639 38.33 12.41 8.34
C VAL A 639 38.82 13.71 7.68
N GLU A 640 37.95 14.73 7.59
CA GLU A 640 38.31 16.05 7.05
C GLU A 640 39.40 16.73 7.90
N LYS A 641 39.31 16.67 9.23
CA LYS A 641 40.33 17.19 10.15
C LYS A 641 41.65 16.42 10.09
N ALA A 642 41.62 15.12 9.79
CA ALA A 642 42.81 14.28 9.63
C ALA A 642 43.56 14.56 8.33
N GLY A 643 42.96 15.31 7.38
CA GLY A 643 43.63 15.72 6.14
C GLY A 643 43.81 14.60 5.12
N VAL A 644 43.08 13.49 5.26
CA VAL A 644 43.10 12.38 4.28
C VAL A 644 42.14 12.74 3.14
N ALA A 645 42.66 13.45 2.14
CA ALA A 645 41.94 13.73 0.92
C ALA A 645 42.02 12.52 -0.02
N GLY A 646 40.99 11.67 0.00
CA GLY A 646 40.72 10.70 -1.07
C GLY A 646 40.48 9.28 -0.59
N GLY A 647 39.24 8.81 -0.80
CA GLY A 647 38.93 7.45 -1.27
C GLY A 647 39.10 6.26 -0.32
N ASP A 648 40.16 6.20 0.49
CA ASP A 648 40.53 4.99 1.21
C ASP A 648 40.14 5.06 2.68
N ASP A 649 39.61 3.94 3.18
CA ASP A 649 39.20 3.74 4.57
C ASP A 649 40.41 4.01 5.48
N PRO A 650 40.30 4.84 6.56
CA PRO A 650 41.41 5.09 7.49
C PRO A 650 41.96 3.82 8.17
N MET A 651 41.28 2.69 8.02
CA MET A 651 41.71 1.36 8.46
C MET A 651 42.71 0.66 7.52
N GLN A 652 42.92 1.17 6.30
CA GLN A 652 43.78 0.53 5.29
C GLN A 652 45.22 1.07 5.29
N VAL A 653 45.61 1.84 6.31
CA VAL A 653 47.02 2.21 6.54
C VAL A 653 47.73 0.98 7.11
N ASP A 654 48.30 0.20 6.20
CA ASP A 654 49.17 -0.97 6.34
C ASP A 654 49.51 -1.43 7.77
N GLU A 655 48.94 -2.58 8.15
CA GLU A 655 49.44 -3.44 9.22
C GLU A 655 50.78 -4.13 8.83
N ASP A 656 51.26 -3.94 7.58
CA ASP A 656 52.49 -4.53 7.05
C ASP A 656 53.73 -3.61 7.07
N SER A 657 53.64 -2.38 7.60
CA SER A 657 54.83 -1.53 7.83
C SER A 657 55.21 -1.42 9.31
N ALA A 658 54.89 -2.43 10.11
CA ALA A 658 55.31 -2.58 11.51
C ALA A 658 56.31 -3.73 11.74
N GLY A 659 56.89 -4.31 10.68
CA GLY A 659 57.68 -5.54 10.78
C GLY A 659 58.81 -5.75 9.77
N SER A 660 59.63 -4.73 9.49
CA SER A 660 61.02 -4.83 8.95
C SER A 660 61.45 -3.40 8.59
N ASP A 661 62.17 -2.67 9.42
CA ASP A 661 63.63 -2.60 9.32
C ASP A 661 64.18 -2.08 10.66
N ALA A 662 64.33 -3.00 11.60
CA ALA A 662 64.93 -2.75 12.90
C ALA A 662 66.34 -3.33 13.00
N GLU A 663 67.11 -3.43 11.92
CA GLU A 663 68.53 -3.77 11.97
C GLU A 663 69.28 -3.12 10.80
N ASP A 664 69.61 -1.83 10.89
CA ASP A 664 70.96 -1.39 10.56
C ASP A 664 71.29 0.00 11.12
N SER A 665 72.53 0.16 11.57
CA SER A 665 73.18 1.41 12.00
C SER A 665 72.77 2.02 13.34
N ALA A 666 72.86 1.23 14.40
CA ALA A 666 73.30 1.72 15.70
C ALA A 666 74.84 1.81 15.73
N SER A 667 75.40 2.97 15.40
CA SER A 667 76.80 3.27 15.74
C SER A 667 77.03 4.77 15.89
N LEU A 668 77.60 5.13 17.04
CA LEU A 668 78.22 6.42 17.41
C LEU A 668 77.31 7.49 18.04
N LEU A 669 76.91 7.23 19.29
CA LEU A 669 76.96 8.25 20.33
C LEU A 669 78.08 7.90 21.31
N ALA A 670 79.13 8.73 21.36
CA ALA A 670 80.06 8.76 22.49
C ALA A 670 80.43 10.21 22.81
N ALA A 671 80.25 10.57 24.08
CA ALA A 671 80.59 11.85 24.68
C ALA A 671 82.11 12.10 24.72
N PRO A 672 82.59 13.37 24.81
CA PRO A 672 83.98 13.63 25.11
C PRO A 672 84.17 14.05 26.58
N LEU A 673 85.00 13.31 27.31
CA LEU A 673 85.69 13.80 28.51
C LEU A 673 87.15 13.33 28.52
N ASP A 674 88.02 14.34 28.46
CA ASP A 674 89.33 14.52 29.13
C ASP A 674 90.59 13.69 28.77
N GLY A 675 91.74 14.40 28.75
CA GLY A 675 93.05 13.87 29.17
C GLY A 675 94.17 13.65 28.14
N SER A 676 95.08 14.65 28.01
CA SER A 676 96.55 14.51 28.17
C SER A 676 97.51 14.00 27.03
N GLU A 677 98.39 14.93 26.63
CA GLU A 677 99.87 14.83 26.45
C GLU A 677 100.54 14.29 25.16
N ALA A 678 101.22 15.25 24.49
CA ALA A 678 102.61 15.26 23.99
C ALA A 678 103.03 14.55 22.69
N GLY A 679 103.65 15.33 21.77
CA GLY A 679 104.47 14.82 20.66
C GLY A 679 104.75 15.77 19.49
N SER A 680 105.71 16.69 19.68
CA SER A 680 106.33 17.69 18.77
C SER A 680 106.54 17.33 17.27
N SER A 681 106.30 18.28 16.34
CA SER A 681 107.35 19.03 15.61
C SER A 681 106.83 19.87 14.43
N ALA A 682 107.44 21.07 14.26
CA ALA A 682 107.57 21.93 13.06
C ALA A 682 106.30 22.35 12.31
N GLY A 683 106.05 23.59 11.93
CA GLY A 683 106.84 24.82 11.85
C GLY A 683 106.13 25.73 10.85
N GLY A 684 105.79 26.96 11.26
CA GLY A 684 105.53 28.12 10.40
C GLY A 684 104.44 28.05 9.31
N ALA A 685 103.29 28.68 9.55
CA ALA A 685 102.80 29.77 8.69
C ALA A 685 101.54 30.40 9.31
N ALA A 686 101.60 31.72 9.41
CA ALA A 686 100.67 32.58 10.11
C ALA A 686 99.37 32.83 9.32
N ARG A 687 98.31 33.16 10.08
CA ARG A 687 97.20 34.06 9.74
C ARG A 687 96.27 33.66 8.60
N ALA A 688 95.15 32.99 8.94
CA ALA A 688 93.77 33.31 8.50
C ALA A 688 92.77 32.15 8.76
N ALA A 689 92.25 31.96 9.97
CA ALA A 689 91.19 30.95 10.17
C ALA A 689 90.27 31.11 11.41
N THR A 690 90.30 32.23 12.14
CA THR A 690 89.50 32.40 13.37
C THR A 690 88.06 32.87 13.13
N GLY A 691 87.68 33.23 11.89
CA GLY A 691 86.30 33.60 11.53
C GLY A 691 85.42 32.42 11.08
N THR A 692 86.01 31.38 10.49
CA THR A 692 85.29 30.29 9.81
C THR A 692 84.84 29.15 10.74
N MET A 693 85.52 28.92 11.86
CA MET A 693 85.15 27.84 12.79
C MET A 693 83.92 28.16 13.65
N ARG A 694 83.81 29.40 14.15
CA ARG A 694 82.64 29.88 14.92
C ARG A 694 81.38 29.91 14.05
N GLN A 695 81.52 30.25 12.77
CA GLN A 695 80.42 30.25 11.80
C GLN A 695 79.93 28.84 11.45
N ARG A 696 80.83 27.85 11.37
CA ARG A 696 80.49 26.44 11.14
C ARG A 696 79.75 25.81 12.34
N LEU A 697 80.21 26.07 13.57
CA LEU A 697 79.57 25.62 14.81
C LEU A 697 78.16 26.20 15.01
N LEU A 698 77.96 27.50 14.71
CA LEU A 698 76.63 28.13 14.76
C LEU A 698 75.67 27.52 13.71
N ARG A 699 76.16 27.21 12.51
CA ARG A 699 75.37 26.58 11.45
C ARG A 699 75.00 25.13 11.78
N GLN A 700 75.90 24.36 12.40
CA GLN A 700 75.63 23.00 12.88
C GLN A 700 74.63 22.99 14.06
N LYS A 701 74.75 23.95 14.98
CA LYS A 701 73.80 24.12 16.10
C LYS A 701 72.41 24.55 15.60
N ALA A 702 72.36 25.41 14.59
CA ALA A 702 71.12 25.79 13.90
C ALA A 702 70.49 24.62 13.13
N GLN A 703 71.29 23.78 12.46
CA GLN A 703 70.82 22.56 11.80
C GLN A 703 70.28 21.53 12.80
N ASN A 704 70.97 21.29 13.92
CA ASN A 704 70.50 20.37 14.95
C ASN A 704 69.22 20.88 15.64
N HIS A 705 69.11 22.18 15.89
CA HIS A 705 67.89 22.79 16.44
C HIS A 705 66.73 22.75 15.43
N ALA A 706 67.01 22.92 14.13
CA ALA A 706 66.00 22.76 13.09
C ALA A 706 65.52 21.29 12.96
N LEU A 707 66.42 20.32 13.07
CA LEU A 707 66.10 18.90 13.07
C LEU A 707 65.28 18.49 14.30
N ALA A 708 65.66 18.96 15.50
CA ALA A 708 64.91 18.73 16.73
C ALA A 708 63.49 19.32 16.65
N LYS A 709 63.36 20.54 16.12
CA LYS A 709 62.06 21.19 15.89
C LYS A 709 61.22 20.44 14.84
N GLN A 710 61.83 19.88 13.79
CA GLN A 710 61.15 19.01 12.83
C GLN A 710 60.67 17.69 13.48
N GLN A 711 61.49 17.06 14.32
CA GLN A 711 61.13 15.84 15.04
C GLN A 711 60.00 16.06 16.06
N GLU A 712 59.98 17.19 16.76
CA GLU A 712 58.87 17.56 17.67
C GLU A 712 57.58 17.82 16.90
N LEU A 713 57.63 18.52 15.77
CA LEU A 713 56.47 18.75 14.89
C LEU A 713 55.96 17.44 14.28
N ALA A 714 56.84 16.49 13.93
CA ALA A 714 56.46 15.16 13.46
C ALA A 714 55.79 14.34 14.58
N LYS A 715 56.33 14.37 15.80
CA LYS A 715 55.72 13.71 16.97
C LYS A 715 54.35 14.31 17.33
N SER A 716 54.18 15.63 17.25
CA SER A 716 52.87 16.28 17.50
C SER A 716 51.84 15.95 16.42
N LYS A 717 52.26 15.89 15.15
CA LYS A 717 51.40 15.46 14.03
C LYS A 717 50.99 13.99 14.16
N ASN A 718 51.93 13.09 14.48
CA ASN A 718 51.63 11.67 14.70
C ASN A 718 50.71 11.44 15.90
N LYS A 719 50.86 12.21 16.99
CA LYS A 719 49.92 12.17 18.12
C LYS A 719 48.52 12.66 17.73
N GLY A 720 48.42 13.70 16.89
CA GLY A 720 47.15 14.20 16.36
C GLY A 720 46.45 13.19 15.44
N ALA A 721 47.22 12.52 14.56
CA ALA A 721 46.70 11.47 13.68
C ALA A 721 46.23 10.24 14.47
N ALA A 722 46.99 9.81 15.48
CA ALA A 722 46.59 8.71 16.37
C ALA A 722 45.32 9.02 17.17
N ALA A 723 45.15 10.27 17.63
CA ALA A 723 43.93 10.72 18.32
C ALA A 723 42.71 10.74 17.39
N ALA A 724 42.87 11.21 16.15
CA ALA A 724 41.81 11.21 15.14
C ALA A 724 41.38 9.78 14.76
N LEU A 725 42.33 8.85 14.62
CA LEU A 725 42.05 7.44 14.36
C LEU A 725 41.29 6.78 15.53
N ALA A 726 41.67 7.08 16.78
CA ALA A 726 40.95 6.60 17.96
C ALA A 726 39.51 7.15 18.04
N GLU A 727 39.30 8.42 17.69
CA GLU A 727 37.98 9.03 17.61
C GLU A 727 37.12 8.40 16.49
N TYR A 728 37.71 8.13 15.33
CA TYR A 728 37.05 7.44 14.22
C TYR A 728 36.61 6.02 14.59
N ARG A 729 37.48 5.24 15.27
CA ARG A 729 37.13 3.91 15.79
C ARG A 729 35.97 3.97 16.77
N ARG A 730 36.00 4.92 17.73
CA ARG A 730 34.91 5.12 18.70
C ARG A 730 33.59 5.48 18.02
N LEU A 731 33.61 6.32 16.99
CA LEU A 731 32.42 6.68 16.23
C LEU A 731 31.90 5.50 15.40
N THR A 732 32.80 4.67 14.86
CA THR A 732 32.44 3.44 14.14
C THR A 732 31.74 2.44 15.04
N ASP A 733 32.24 2.24 16.27
CA ASP A 733 31.58 1.38 17.27
C ASP A 733 30.18 1.89 17.64
N GLU A 734 30.00 3.21 17.77
CA GLU A 734 28.68 3.79 18.05
C GLU A 734 27.74 3.68 16.84
N VAL A 735 28.24 3.80 15.60
CA VAL A 735 27.44 3.52 14.38
C VAL A 735 27.01 2.05 14.37
N ALA A 736 27.92 1.11 14.65
CA ALA A 736 27.59 -0.31 14.73
C ALA A 736 26.53 -0.61 15.80
N LYS A 737 26.56 0.11 16.93
CA LYS A 737 25.51 0.02 17.97
C LYS A 737 24.17 0.53 17.47
N GLN A 738 24.14 1.63 16.71
CA GLN A 738 22.91 2.13 16.09
C GLN A 738 22.39 1.17 15.02
N ASP A 739 23.26 0.50 14.27
CA ASP A 739 22.87 -0.52 13.30
C ASP A 739 22.23 -1.74 13.95
N ARG A 740 22.76 -2.22 15.08
CA ARG A 740 22.13 -3.29 15.87
C ARG A 740 20.76 -2.90 16.41
N LYS A 741 20.59 -1.64 16.86
CA LYS A 741 19.29 -1.12 17.28
C LYS A 741 18.32 -1.07 16.10
N LEU A 742 18.78 -0.58 14.95
CA LEU A 742 17.96 -0.50 13.74
C LEU A 742 17.51 -1.90 13.30
N GLU A 743 18.39 -2.89 13.29
CA GLU A 743 18.08 -4.29 12.99
C GLU A 743 17.02 -4.84 13.97
N ASN A 744 17.16 -4.55 15.27
CA ASN A 744 16.17 -4.96 16.26
C ASN A 744 14.80 -4.32 16.03
N ILE A 745 14.78 -3.01 15.76
CA ILE A 745 13.55 -2.28 15.39
C ILE A 745 12.94 -2.90 14.13
N GLU A 746 13.74 -3.28 13.14
CA GLU A 746 13.24 -3.91 11.92
C GLU A 746 12.63 -5.29 12.15
N ARG A 747 13.22 -6.10 13.03
CA ARG A 747 12.63 -7.40 13.46
C ARG A 747 11.30 -7.19 14.18
N GLU A 748 11.23 -6.24 15.11
CA GLU A 748 9.98 -5.90 15.79
C GLU A 748 8.93 -5.33 14.82
N PHE A 749 9.35 -4.54 13.82
CA PHE A 749 8.48 -4.10 12.74
C PHE A 749 7.87 -5.29 12.00
N ARG A 750 8.71 -6.25 11.59
CA ARG A 750 8.25 -7.45 10.87
C ARG A 750 7.23 -8.22 11.71
N LYS A 751 7.55 -8.43 12.99
CA LYS A 751 6.70 -9.10 13.97
C LYS A 751 5.29 -8.52 14.03
N LEU A 752 5.18 -7.19 14.04
CA LEU A 752 3.89 -6.51 14.19
C LEU A 752 3.19 -6.20 12.85
N LEU A 753 3.92 -6.03 11.74
CA LEU A 753 3.35 -5.60 10.45
C LEU A 753 2.32 -6.58 9.89
N GLY A 754 2.51 -7.88 10.13
CA GLY A 754 1.65 -8.95 9.63
C GLY A 754 0.41 -9.26 10.47
N VAL A 755 0.25 -8.64 11.65
CA VAL A 755 -0.84 -8.98 12.61
C VAL A 755 -2.20 -8.52 12.10
N VAL A 756 -2.30 -7.29 11.58
CA VAL A 756 -3.58 -6.74 11.11
C VAL A 756 -3.93 -7.23 9.71
N ARG A 757 -2.92 -7.31 8.84
CA ARG A 757 -3.09 -7.77 7.47
C ARG A 757 -1.80 -8.37 6.94
N LEU A 758 -1.83 -9.68 6.69
CA LEU A 758 -0.75 -10.38 6.03
C LEU A 758 -0.57 -9.84 4.59
N ARG A 759 0.68 -9.58 4.20
CA ARG A 759 1.03 -9.10 2.85
C ARG A 759 2.11 -9.99 2.25
N PRO A 760 2.07 -10.29 0.94
CA PRO A 760 3.17 -10.96 0.28
C PRO A 760 4.41 -10.06 0.29
N MET A 761 5.60 -10.67 0.26
CA MET A 761 6.87 -9.94 0.17
C MET A 761 6.98 -9.15 -1.14
N GLY A 762 6.37 -9.67 -2.20
CA GLY A 762 6.34 -9.05 -3.51
C GLY A 762 5.68 -9.95 -4.54
N LYS A 763 5.77 -9.54 -5.80
CA LYS A 763 5.31 -10.30 -6.96
C LYS A 763 6.47 -10.45 -7.95
N ASP A 764 6.50 -11.56 -8.68
CA ASP A 764 7.44 -11.75 -9.79
C ASP A 764 6.94 -11.10 -11.10
N ARG A 765 7.68 -11.31 -12.20
CA ARG A 765 7.30 -10.79 -13.53
C ARG A 765 5.94 -11.28 -14.03
N PHE A 766 5.54 -12.50 -13.63
CA PHE A 766 4.29 -13.18 -13.97
C PHE A 766 3.19 -13.04 -12.90
N TYR A 767 3.34 -12.07 -11.97
CA TYR A 767 2.39 -11.79 -10.90
C TYR A 767 2.21 -12.93 -9.87
N ASN A 768 3.09 -13.92 -9.84
CA ASN A 768 3.12 -14.90 -8.76
C ASN A 768 3.50 -14.18 -7.46
N ARG A 769 2.73 -14.41 -6.40
CA ARG A 769 2.90 -13.78 -5.08
C ARG A 769 3.86 -14.61 -4.24
N ILE A 770 4.87 -13.96 -3.68
CA ILE A 770 5.87 -14.60 -2.81
C ILE A 770 5.54 -14.30 -1.36
N TRP A 771 5.44 -15.35 -0.54
CA TRP A 771 5.07 -15.27 0.87
C TRP A 771 6.17 -15.89 1.74
N TRP A 772 6.52 -15.17 2.81
CA TRP A 772 7.39 -15.68 3.86
C TRP A 772 6.79 -15.32 5.20
N LEU A 773 6.44 -16.35 5.98
CA LEU A 773 5.59 -16.24 7.16
C LEU A 773 6.38 -16.21 8.48
N ASP A 774 7.69 -16.50 8.45
CA ASP A 774 8.48 -16.52 9.69
C ASP A 774 8.69 -15.12 10.26
N GLY A 775 8.75 -15.03 11.59
CA GLY A 775 8.98 -13.76 12.28
C GLY A 775 7.76 -12.84 12.32
N LEU A 776 6.55 -13.39 12.19
CA LEU A 776 5.28 -12.69 12.32
C LEU A 776 4.60 -13.03 13.66
N GLY A 777 3.98 -12.03 14.30
CA GLY A 777 3.21 -12.16 15.53
C GLY A 777 3.99 -12.79 16.70
N GLY A 778 3.63 -14.01 17.11
CA GLY A 778 4.31 -14.72 18.20
C GLY A 778 5.71 -15.23 17.86
N GLY A 779 6.01 -15.40 16.57
CA GLY A 779 7.27 -15.99 16.09
C GLY A 779 8.45 -15.03 16.14
N ASN A 780 9.56 -15.46 16.73
CA ASN A 780 10.85 -14.76 16.67
C ASN A 780 11.75 -15.39 15.60
N LEU A 781 12.55 -14.59 14.91
CA LEU A 781 13.54 -15.08 13.93
C LEU A 781 14.84 -15.57 14.58
N VAL A 782 15.12 -15.08 15.79
CA VAL A 782 16.36 -15.34 16.52
C VAL A 782 16.03 -15.64 17.97
N GLY A 783 16.64 -16.69 18.53
CA GLY A 783 16.51 -17.08 19.93
C GLY A 783 17.35 -16.21 20.87
N SER A 784 17.18 -16.41 22.17
CA SER A 784 17.93 -15.67 23.21
C SER A 784 19.45 -15.86 23.13
N SER A 785 19.90 -16.98 22.59
CA SER A 785 21.32 -17.32 22.38
C SER A 785 21.86 -16.89 21.00
N GLY A 786 21.07 -16.17 20.20
CA GLY A 786 21.46 -15.77 18.84
C GLY A 786 21.26 -16.85 17.76
N GLN A 787 20.74 -18.02 18.13
CA GLN A 787 20.44 -19.09 17.15
C GLN A 787 19.23 -18.74 16.29
N ALA A 788 19.27 -19.10 15.00
CA ALA A 788 18.13 -18.95 14.11
C ALA A 788 16.93 -19.77 14.59
N LEU A 789 15.73 -19.21 14.47
CA LEU A 789 14.45 -19.86 14.71
C LEU A 789 13.61 -19.79 13.43
N TYR A 790 12.75 -20.79 13.22
CA TYR A 790 11.82 -20.84 12.09
C TYR A 790 10.44 -21.25 12.57
N GLY A 791 9.41 -20.81 11.85
CA GLY A 791 8.03 -21.30 12.00
C GLY A 791 7.71 -22.28 10.87
N ALA A 792 7.61 -21.76 9.65
CA ALA A 792 7.46 -22.54 8.44
C ALA A 792 8.83 -23.02 7.90
N GLY A 793 9.86 -22.18 7.95
CA GLY A 793 11.20 -22.51 7.43
C GLY A 793 11.20 -22.78 5.92
N ARG A 794 10.29 -22.14 5.19
CA ARG A 794 10.07 -22.28 3.74
C ARG A 794 9.55 -20.96 3.16
N VAL A 795 9.70 -20.76 1.84
CA VAL A 795 9.11 -19.63 1.11
C VAL A 795 8.01 -20.15 0.19
N PHE A 796 6.81 -19.60 0.34
CA PHE A 796 5.66 -20.03 -0.46
C PHE A 796 5.50 -19.14 -1.69
N ILE A 797 5.10 -19.76 -2.78
CA ILE A 797 4.72 -19.10 -4.03
C ILE A 797 3.25 -19.39 -4.24
N GLN A 798 2.49 -18.36 -4.55
CA GLN A 798 1.10 -18.50 -4.94
C GLN A 798 0.96 -17.96 -6.36
N GLY A 799 0.32 -18.73 -7.23
CA GLY A 799 0.04 -18.33 -8.61
C GLY A 799 -0.71 -17.00 -8.69
N ALA A 800 -0.59 -16.33 -9.84
CA ALA A 800 -1.30 -15.08 -10.12
C ALA A 800 -2.79 -15.19 -9.75
N SER A 801 -3.36 -14.12 -9.18
CA SER A 801 -4.80 -14.10 -8.89
C SER A 801 -5.59 -14.06 -10.18
N GLU A 802 -6.88 -14.34 -10.12
CA GLU A 802 -7.77 -14.22 -11.29
C GLU A 802 -7.68 -12.82 -11.92
N ILE A 803 -7.66 -11.77 -11.09
CA ILE A 803 -7.51 -10.37 -11.52
C ILE A 803 -6.13 -10.14 -12.16
N ASP A 804 -5.05 -10.62 -11.54
CA ASP A 804 -3.70 -10.47 -12.09
C ASP A 804 -3.54 -11.26 -13.40
N ARG A 805 -4.24 -12.39 -13.54
CA ARG A 805 -4.26 -13.23 -14.74
C ARG A 805 -5.08 -12.60 -15.86
N GLU A 806 -6.18 -11.94 -15.55
CA GLU A 806 -6.93 -11.12 -16.51
C GLU A 806 -6.05 -9.99 -17.05
N MET A 807 -5.29 -9.32 -16.18
CA MET A 807 -4.30 -8.29 -16.60
C MET A 807 -3.20 -8.86 -17.50
N LEU A 808 -2.74 -10.10 -17.23
CA LEU A 808 -1.81 -10.80 -18.13
C LEU A 808 -2.48 -11.15 -19.47
N GLY A 809 -3.74 -11.58 -19.45
CA GLY A 809 -4.50 -11.94 -20.65
C GLY A 809 -4.81 -10.75 -21.56
N VAL A 810 -5.10 -9.57 -20.99
CA VAL A 810 -5.21 -8.33 -21.78
C VAL A 810 -3.92 -8.07 -22.55
N ARG A 811 -2.76 -8.28 -21.91
CA ARG A 811 -1.46 -8.10 -22.54
C ARG A 811 -1.11 -9.19 -23.55
N GLU A 812 -1.53 -10.43 -23.28
CA GLU A 812 -1.40 -11.55 -24.23
C GLU A 812 -2.13 -11.24 -25.55
N ASN A 813 -3.33 -10.65 -25.46
CA ASN A 813 -4.10 -10.23 -26.63
C ASN A 813 -3.46 -9.06 -27.40
N GLU A 814 -2.61 -8.25 -26.75
CA GLU A 814 -1.93 -7.10 -27.37
C GLU A 814 -0.58 -7.45 -28.00
N ASP A 815 0.24 -8.25 -27.31
CA ASP A 815 1.64 -8.53 -27.69
C ASP A 815 1.88 -9.98 -28.19
N GLY A 816 0.97 -10.93 -27.93
CA GLY A 816 1.05 -12.34 -28.38
C GLY A 816 2.15 -13.22 -27.74
N ASP A 817 3.09 -12.65 -26.98
CA ASP A 817 4.31 -13.34 -26.47
C ASP A 817 4.25 -13.64 -24.95
N VAL A 818 3.10 -13.50 -24.28
CA VAL A 818 3.03 -13.72 -22.82
C VAL A 818 3.14 -15.21 -22.49
N GLN A 819 2.36 -16.06 -23.15
CA GLN A 819 2.32 -17.49 -22.88
C GLN A 819 3.59 -18.21 -23.36
N GLU A 820 4.10 -17.88 -24.55
CA GLU A 820 5.37 -18.41 -25.07
C GLU A 820 6.54 -18.09 -24.13
N ARG A 821 6.58 -16.87 -23.59
CA ARG A 821 7.59 -16.47 -22.62
C ARG A 821 7.46 -17.19 -21.28
N ARG A 822 6.23 -17.47 -20.81
CA ARG A 822 6.02 -18.28 -19.61
C ARG A 822 6.51 -19.70 -19.80
N GLU A 823 6.25 -20.29 -20.97
CA GLU A 823 6.75 -21.62 -21.30
C GLU A 823 8.28 -21.67 -21.36
N ALA A 824 8.92 -20.61 -21.89
CA ALA A 824 10.37 -20.52 -21.97
C ALA A 824 11.07 -20.21 -20.63
N GLU A 825 10.48 -19.38 -19.77
CA GLU A 825 11.12 -18.93 -18.51
C GLU A 825 10.62 -19.68 -17.26
N GLU A 826 9.36 -20.10 -17.19
CA GLU A 826 8.85 -20.92 -16.08
C GLU A 826 9.01 -22.42 -16.36
N THR A 827 9.06 -22.87 -17.62
CA THR A 827 8.92 -24.30 -17.98
C THR A 827 7.51 -24.84 -17.63
N PRO A 828 6.92 -25.77 -18.41
CA PRO A 828 5.56 -26.27 -18.14
C PRO A 828 5.37 -26.87 -16.73
N GLU A 829 6.42 -27.45 -16.15
CA GLU A 829 6.38 -28.08 -14.82
C GLU A 829 6.37 -27.07 -13.68
N ALA A 830 7.06 -25.94 -13.82
CA ALA A 830 7.08 -24.90 -12.79
C ALA A 830 5.90 -23.93 -12.91
N MET A 831 5.13 -23.96 -14.01
CA MET A 831 4.02 -23.05 -14.23
C MET A 831 2.85 -23.33 -13.27
N LEU A 832 2.46 -22.29 -12.51
CA LEU A 832 1.36 -22.36 -11.53
C LEU A 832 0.02 -21.90 -12.14
N LYS A 833 -1.06 -22.57 -11.74
CA LYS A 833 -2.45 -22.16 -12.00
C LYS A 833 -2.86 -20.96 -11.13
N SER A 834 -4.04 -20.41 -11.41
CA SER A 834 -4.58 -19.29 -10.63
C SER A 834 -4.69 -19.67 -9.15
N ASN A 835 -4.12 -18.85 -8.27
CA ASN A 835 -4.09 -19.06 -6.82
C ASN A 835 -3.49 -20.40 -6.33
N GLU A 836 -2.84 -21.17 -7.20
CA GLU A 836 -2.22 -22.44 -6.83
C GLU A 836 -0.96 -22.20 -5.99
N TRP A 837 -0.78 -23.01 -4.94
CA TRP A 837 0.36 -22.90 -4.04
C TRP A 837 1.50 -23.82 -4.45
N ALA A 838 2.73 -23.37 -4.19
CA ALA A 838 3.95 -24.15 -4.26
C ALA A 838 4.97 -23.60 -3.25
N VAL A 839 6.08 -24.30 -3.04
CA VAL A 839 7.05 -23.94 -2.01
C VAL A 839 8.50 -24.13 -2.46
N TYR A 840 9.38 -23.26 -2.00
CA TYR A 840 10.82 -23.52 -1.96
C TYR A 840 11.20 -23.87 -0.53
N ASP A 841 11.65 -25.09 -0.32
CA ASP A 841 12.07 -25.67 0.95
C ASP A 841 13.56 -26.03 0.99
N ASP A 842 14.29 -25.68 -0.08
CA ASP A 842 15.73 -25.86 -0.20
C ASP A 842 16.48 -24.53 -0.37
N ALA A 843 17.66 -24.46 0.24
CA ALA A 843 18.48 -23.24 0.23
C ALA A 843 19.08 -22.98 -1.16
N ASP A 844 19.47 -24.01 -1.89
CA ASP A 844 20.08 -23.88 -3.22
C ASP A 844 19.01 -23.45 -4.23
N GLN A 845 17.81 -24.05 -4.16
CA GLN A 845 16.65 -23.61 -4.96
C GLN A 845 16.29 -22.13 -4.71
N LEU A 846 16.37 -21.67 -3.46
CA LEU A 846 16.11 -20.27 -3.12
C LEU A 846 17.17 -19.35 -3.71
N GLU A 847 18.45 -19.72 -3.62
CA GLU A 847 19.57 -18.97 -4.22
C GLU A 847 19.39 -18.87 -5.75
N GLU A 848 19.00 -19.96 -6.41
CA GLU A 848 18.66 -19.98 -7.84
C GLU A 848 17.47 -19.07 -8.16
N PHE A 849 16.41 -19.09 -7.33
CA PHE A 849 15.24 -18.24 -7.50
C PHE A 849 15.61 -16.76 -7.35
N PHE A 850 16.42 -16.42 -6.36
CA PHE A 850 16.90 -15.06 -6.15
C PHE A 850 17.79 -14.58 -7.30
N ALA A 851 18.61 -15.47 -7.89
CA ALA A 851 19.41 -15.19 -9.07
C ALA A 851 18.55 -14.98 -10.32
N TRP A 852 17.45 -15.72 -10.46
CA TRP A 852 16.49 -15.60 -11.57
C TRP A 852 15.76 -14.24 -11.61
N LEU A 853 15.46 -13.63 -10.44
CA LEU A 853 14.76 -12.33 -10.37
C LEU A 853 15.57 -11.19 -11.02
N ASN A 854 14.91 -10.43 -11.91
CA ASN A 854 15.56 -9.37 -12.67
C ASN A 854 15.46 -8.00 -11.97
N PRO A 855 16.58 -7.39 -11.52
CA PRO A 855 16.56 -6.10 -10.83
C PRO A 855 16.17 -4.92 -11.73
N LYS A 856 16.05 -5.13 -13.05
CA LYS A 856 15.59 -4.11 -14.01
C LYS A 856 14.06 -3.99 -14.06
N GLY A 857 13.31 -4.95 -13.53
CA GLY A 857 11.85 -4.94 -13.46
C GLY A 857 11.31 -4.15 -12.26
N ASN A 858 10.16 -3.50 -12.41
CA ASN A 858 9.50 -2.73 -11.35
C ASN A 858 9.08 -3.58 -10.15
N ARG A 859 8.49 -4.75 -10.39
CA ARG A 859 8.01 -5.66 -9.33
C ARG A 859 9.16 -6.47 -8.76
N GLU A 860 10.00 -7.02 -9.63
CA GLU A 860 11.10 -7.89 -9.26
C GLU A 860 12.19 -7.17 -8.47
N VAL A 861 12.49 -5.89 -8.76
CA VAL A 861 13.43 -5.11 -7.94
C VAL A 861 12.92 -4.92 -6.51
N VAL A 862 11.61 -4.69 -6.34
CA VAL A 862 11.00 -4.54 -5.01
C VAL A 862 11.06 -5.87 -4.26
N LEU A 863 10.70 -6.98 -4.93
CA LEU A 863 10.77 -8.32 -4.36
C LEU A 863 12.21 -8.69 -3.98
N LYS A 864 13.18 -8.47 -4.86
CA LYS A 864 14.60 -8.77 -4.64
C LYS A 864 15.17 -7.96 -3.48
N ASN A 865 14.83 -6.68 -3.36
CA ASN A 865 15.22 -5.85 -2.21
C ASN A 865 14.62 -6.35 -0.89
N GLN A 866 13.36 -6.81 -0.89
CA GLN A 866 12.73 -7.39 0.30
C GLN A 866 13.36 -8.73 0.68
N LEU A 867 13.61 -9.61 -0.29
CA LEU A 867 14.30 -10.89 -0.05
C LEU A 867 15.72 -10.66 0.47
N PHE A 868 16.48 -9.77 -0.17
CA PHE A 868 17.86 -9.46 0.23
C PHE A 868 17.93 -8.95 1.67
N LYS A 869 17.02 -8.05 2.05
CA LYS A 869 16.95 -7.51 3.41
C LYS A 869 16.81 -8.61 4.49
N TRP A 870 16.09 -9.68 4.18
CA TRP A 870 15.80 -10.75 5.14
C TRP A 870 16.54 -12.06 4.82
N TRP A 871 17.47 -12.03 3.87
CA TRP A 871 18.05 -13.21 3.25
C TRP A 871 18.72 -14.14 4.25
N ASP A 872 19.56 -13.58 5.12
CA ASP A 872 20.28 -14.34 6.14
C ASP A 872 19.33 -15.09 7.08
N HIS A 873 18.20 -14.48 7.43
CA HIS A 873 17.18 -15.10 8.27
C HIS A 873 16.38 -16.17 7.52
N ILE A 874 16.04 -15.92 6.26
CA ILE A 874 15.31 -16.89 5.41
C ILE A 874 16.16 -18.15 5.23
N ILE A 875 17.41 -18.00 4.78
CA ILE A 875 18.30 -19.14 4.50
C ILE A 875 18.68 -19.87 5.79
N ALA A 876 18.96 -19.15 6.89
CA ALA A 876 19.23 -19.79 8.17
C ALA A 876 18.02 -20.60 8.68
N GLY A 877 16.79 -20.09 8.49
CA GLY A 877 15.55 -20.80 8.84
C GLY A 877 15.35 -22.08 8.02
N VAL A 878 15.54 -22.01 6.70
CA VAL A 878 15.43 -23.15 5.78
C VAL A 878 16.47 -24.22 6.11
N ARG A 879 17.75 -23.84 6.25
CA ARG A 879 18.83 -24.78 6.60
C ARG A 879 18.60 -25.44 7.95
N LYS A 880 18.08 -24.68 8.93
CA LYS A 880 17.77 -25.23 10.26
C LYS A 880 16.64 -26.26 10.17
N ARG A 881 15.56 -25.96 9.43
CA ARG A 881 14.47 -26.91 9.18
C ARG A 881 14.97 -28.19 8.51
N GLN A 882 15.81 -28.08 7.48
CA GLN A 882 16.40 -29.24 6.81
C GLN A 882 17.27 -30.08 7.74
N SER A 883 18.06 -29.44 8.60
CA SER A 883 18.85 -30.12 9.64
C SER A 883 17.95 -30.87 10.63
N ASP A 884 16.86 -30.25 11.09
CA ASP A 884 15.91 -30.86 12.02
C ASP A 884 15.17 -32.04 11.37
N ALA A 885 14.72 -31.89 10.12
CA ALA A 885 14.08 -32.94 9.34
C ALA A 885 15.03 -34.12 9.10
N THR A 886 16.28 -33.86 8.72
CA THR A 886 17.31 -34.90 8.53
C THR A 886 17.63 -35.62 9.83
N THR A 887 17.68 -34.89 10.95
CA THR A 887 17.91 -35.46 12.27
C THR A 887 16.75 -36.37 12.67
N ALA A 888 15.50 -35.94 12.43
CA ALA A 888 14.32 -36.78 12.66
C ALA A 888 14.37 -38.08 11.85
N VAL A 889 14.69 -38.01 10.55
CA VAL A 889 14.82 -39.20 9.68
C VAL A 889 15.95 -40.13 10.13
N LYS A 890 17.14 -39.61 10.41
CA LYS A 890 18.29 -40.41 10.91
C LYS A 890 17.97 -41.11 12.22
N VAL A 891 17.25 -40.42 13.10
CA VAL A 891 16.78 -40.97 14.36
C VAL A 891 15.78 -42.10 14.11
N LEU A 892 14.90 -42.01 13.12
CA LEU A 892 13.99 -43.10 12.73
C LEU A 892 14.73 -44.29 12.08
N ASP A 893 15.73 -44.06 11.22
CA ASP A 893 16.49 -45.12 10.55
C ASP A 893 17.44 -45.87 11.49
N ALA A 894 18.13 -45.14 12.39
CA ALA A 894 18.94 -45.76 13.44
C ALA A 894 18.09 -46.65 14.39
N ARG A 895 16.80 -46.32 14.55
CA ARG A 895 15.82 -47.12 15.32
C ARG A 895 15.32 -48.35 14.56
N ARG A 896 15.13 -48.25 13.23
CA ARG A 896 14.76 -49.41 12.38
C ARG A 896 15.85 -50.48 12.34
N SER A 897 17.11 -50.08 12.48
CA SER A 897 18.28 -50.98 12.54
C SER A 897 18.42 -51.75 13.86
N THR A 898 17.71 -51.36 14.93
CA THR A 898 17.98 -51.84 16.31
C THR A 898 16.87 -52.66 16.98
N ARG A 899 15.81 -53.12 16.30
CA ARG A 899 14.66 -53.75 17.01
C ARG A 899 14.43 -55.25 16.88
N GLY A 900 14.57 -55.91 18.04
CA GLY A 900 13.71 -57.00 18.52
C GLY A 900 12.40 -56.48 19.17
N ARG A 901 11.41 -57.37 19.29
CA ARG A 901 9.95 -57.17 19.42
C ARG A 901 9.39 -56.43 20.67
N ASN A 902 8.33 -55.63 20.40
CA ASN A 902 7.04 -55.52 21.12
C ASN A 902 6.71 -54.43 22.20
N SER A 903 7.53 -53.43 22.51
CA SER A 903 7.13 -52.28 23.39
C SER A 903 7.25 -50.90 22.72
N SER A 904 6.99 -50.86 21.42
CA SER A 904 7.81 -50.10 20.49
C SER A 904 7.20 -48.81 19.92
N ALA A 905 5.96 -48.86 19.45
CA ALA A 905 5.37 -47.80 18.64
C ALA A 905 4.94 -46.59 19.48
N VAL A 906 4.32 -46.81 20.65
CA VAL A 906 3.88 -45.73 21.55
C VAL A 906 5.07 -44.91 22.08
N ASN A 907 6.17 -45.59 22.43
CA ASN A 907 7.41 -44.94 22.86
C ASN A 907 8.13 -44.20 21.73
N GLU A 908 7.89 -44.57 20.47
CA GLU A 908 8.42 -43.84 19.30
C GLU A 908 7.57 -42.61 18.98
N LEU A 909 6.24 -42.74 19.01
CA LEU A 909 5.29 -41.65 18.84
C LEU A 909 5.52 -40.54 19.88
N MET A 910 5.74 -40.92 21.14
CA MET A 910 6.11 -40.03 22.26
C MET A 910 7.38 -39.20 22.03
N ARG A 911 8.23 -39.63 21.10
CA ARG A 911 9.51 -38.97 20.80
C ARG A 911 9.44 -38.13 19.53
N GLU A 912 8.29 -38.07 18.86
CA GLU A 912 8.11 -37.18 17.71
C GLU A 912 8.07 -35.73 18.18
N PRO A 913 8.61 -34.77 17.40
CA PRO A 913 8.74 -33.37 17.83
C PRO A 913 7.43 -32.75 18.30
N TYR A 914 6.33 -33.02 17.59
CA TYR A 914 5.01 -32.47 17.92
C TYR A 914 4.43 -33.01 19.24
N MET A 915 4.85 -34.21 19.69
CA MET A 915 4.45 -34.79 20.98
C MET A 915 5.30 -34.28 22.14
N LEU A 916 6.50 -33.76 21.86
CA LEU A 916 7.36 -33.12 22.86
C LEU A 916 6.99 -31.64 23.10
N TRP A 917 6.17 -31.06 22.23
CA TRP A 917 5.69 -29.70 22.39
C TRP A 917 4.87 -29.56 23.67
N THR A 918 5.10 -28.47 24.41
CA THR A 918 4.34 -28.14 25.61
C THR A 918 4.00 -26.66 25.64
N ASN A 919 2.76 -26.34 26.03
CA ASN A 919 2.35 -24.94 26.19
C ASN A 919 2.99 -24.35 27.45
N LYS A 920 4.00 -23.50 27.27
CA LYS A 920 4.71 -22.77 28.34
C LYS A 920 3.93 -21.53 28.79
N LEU A 921 3.21 -20.87 27.88
CA LEU A 921 2.44 -19.66 28.15
C LEU A 921 1.20 -19.95 29.01
N SER A 922 0.46 -21.03 28.73
CA SER A 922 -0.68 -21.43 29.57
C SER A 922 -0.29 -21.76 31.00
N LYS A 923 0.90 -22.34 31.21
CA LYS A 923 1.45 -22.63 32.54
C LYS A 923 1.85 -21.36 33.30
N GLN A 924 2.38 -20.35 32.61
CA GLN A 924 2.76 -19.07 33.22
C GLN A 924 1.54 -18.22 33.63
N SER A 925 0.42 -18.35 32.92
CA SER A 925 -0.83 -17.66 33.27
C SER A 925 -1.60 -18.30 34.43
N LYS A 926 -1.30 -19.56 34.77
CA LYS A 926 -1.93 -20.31 35.88
C LYS A 926 -1.09 -20.24 37.18
N SER A 927 0.16 -19.78 37.07
CA SER A 927 1.04 -19.40 38.20
C SER A 927 0.83 -17.94 38.53
#